data_AF-A0A7C3WWQ0-F1
#
_entry.id   AF-A0A7C3WWQ0-F1
#
_cell.length_a   1.000
_cell.length_b   1.000
_cell.length_c   1.000
_cell.angle_alpha   90.00
_cell.angle_beta   90.00
_cell.angle_gamma   90.00
#
_symmetry.space_group_name_H-M   'P 1'
#
loop_
_entity.id
_entity.type
_entity.pdbx_description
1 polymer ?
#
loop_
_entity_poly.entity_id
_entity_poly.type
_entity_poly.pdbx_seq_one_letter_code
_entity_poly.pdbx_strand_id
1 'polypeptide(L)'
;DYFNIWYFVNLIQLDGYNPLVIKGIKYLLSEEKLNQLRDWLDEEIEKELYEIFKNPFIPYDVIRILEKYNYRLKKGDLIEFISFLLTNSKKIEDAEHGEGYWIDHWFYNLDLIESYESVFPDKMANLLLDLNIFTYYDNSEIVLPREERYVLTDKGVRQYRSLKRDEEKEKLIKSRKIEPNKVRTKYGKGEIYYTNLISKLITLAVVKYSSLDPDNVGIEMEAGKPGWNDALNGLPGLFGSSVNETFELKRLILLIIGWIDKYHLSDREIKVPIEVMDLINGLFEITKKNLNGEISNFIFWNESSKLREIFREKTRLGIRGEEITIKLSDISNILKIFLEKIEKGLEKALIQDKGLYHTYFYYDLVDYEIVEREGKKVIKPKRFERRELPLFLEGQVHYLKVEKESGKRREIIKRIKESNLYDRKLRMYKVNESLKDAPLEIGRIKAFLPGWLENESIFLHLEYKYLLEILRSKEFNAYYEDMKNCLVPFMKPEVYKRSIFENVSFIVSSANPDENLHGAGFSARLSGSTAEFYNMLILITLGKNPFYLDENNRLCFKPEPSIPNFLFTLEDKEVTYFGNGKEEKIFVPKNTFVIRFFNTLIYFINQERKDLFEKDIKVKKYILYKRNGEKEEINKEVLEYPYSLYLREGEYEKIECII
;
A
#
# COMPACT_ATOMS: atom_id res chain seq x y z
N ASP A 1 10.09 13.92 -5.57
CA ASP A 1 10.42 12.47 -5.57
C ASP A 1 9.61 11.67 -4.55
N TYR A 2 9.57 12.02 -3.25
CA TYR A 2 8.87 11.23 -2.21
C TYR A 2 7.46 11.72 -1.84
N PHE A 3 6.82 12.56 -2.68
CA PHE A 3 5.58 13.27 -2.31
C PHE A 3 4.45 12.35 -1.85
N ASN A 4 4.16 11.27 -2.61
CA ASN A 4 3.10 10.33 -2.25
C ASN A 4 3.38 9.60 -0.94
N ILE A 5 4.65 9.25 -0.67
CA ILE A 5 5.06 8.63 0.60
C ILE A 5 4.81 9.61 1.74
N TRP A 6 5.33 10.85 1.63
CA TRP A 6 5.09 11.88 2.63
C TRP A 6 3.60 12.08 2.90
N TYR A 7 2.80 12.22 1.83
CA TYR A 7 1.37 12.48 1.93
C TYR A 7 0.62 11.34 2.63
N PHE A 8 0.69 10.12 2.11
CA PHE A 8 -0.11 9.01 2.65
C PHE A 8 0.42 8.49 3.98
N VAL A 9 1.75 8.44 4.18
CA VAL A 9 2.31 8.03 5.46
C VAL A 9 1.93 9.03 6.55
N ASN A 10 1.88 10.35 6.29
CA ASN A 10 1.46 11.33 7.31
C ASN A 10 -0.02 11.22 7.70
N LEU A 11 -0.85 10.61 6.86
CA LEU A 11 -2.24 10.33 7.19
C LEU A 11 -2.42 9.15 8.17
N ILE A 12 -1.37 8.37 8.43
CA ILE A 12 -1.43 7.30 9.44
C ILE A 12 -1.46 7.91 10.84
N GLN A 13 -2.45 7.51 11.62
CA GLN A 13 -2.68 7.86 13.02
C GLN A 13 -1.74 7.09 13.95
N LEU A 14 -1.60 7.51 15.22
CA LEU A 14 -0.80 6.79 16.21
C LEU A 14 -1.29 5.36 16.46
N ASP A 15 -2.59 5.12 16.33
CA ASP A 15 -3.22 3.81 16.45
C ASP A 15 -3.20 2.98 15.16
N GLY A 16 -2.44 3.42 14.15
CA GLY A 16 -2.16 2.66 12.94
C GLY A 16 -3.30 2.61 11.92
N TYR A 17 -4.35 3.41 12.08
CA TYR A 17 -5.40 3.62 11.08
C TYR A 17 -5.19 4.94 10.32
N ASN A 18 -6.08 5.25 9.38
CA ASN A 18 -6.02 6.48 8.59
C ASN A 18 -7.43 6.95 8.20
N PRO A 19 -7.62 8.25 7.91
CA PRO A 19 -8.87 8.75 7.34
C PRO A 19 -9.17 8.09 5.98
N LEU A 20 -10.46 8.00 5.66
CA LEU A 20 -10.96 7.42 4.41
C LEU A 20 -10.91 8.45 3.27
N VAL A 21 -11.31 9.70 3.55
CA VAL A 21 -11.54 10.69 2.51
C VAL A 21 -10.30 11.58 2.36
N ILE A 22 -9.74 11.56 1.15
CA ILE A 22 -8.56 12.30 0.77
C ILE A 22 -8.98 13.56 0.01
N LYS A 23 -8.62 14.74 0.50
CA LYS A 23 -8.99 16.05 -0.10
C LYS A 23 -7.88 16.71 -0.89
N GLY A 24 -6.74 16.03 -1.03
CA GLY A 24 -5.56 16.58 -1.70
C GLY A 24 -4.73 17.45 -0.77
N ILE A 25 -4.12 18.50 -1.32
CA ILE A 25 -3.13 19.34 -0.64
C ILE A 25 -3.68 20.77 -0.54
N LYS A 26 -3.47 21.38 0.63
CA LYS A 26 -3.56 22.83 0.81
C LYS A 26 -2.17 23.43 0.92
N TYR A 27 -2.05 24.70 0.61
CA TYR A 27 -0.80 25.45 0.61
C TYR A 27 -0.88 26.54 1.67
N LEU A 28 0.18 26.67 2.46
CA LEU A 28 0.34 27.76 3.41
C LEU A 28 1.54 28.60 2.99
N LEU A 29 1.28 29.81 2.53
CA LEU A 29 2.31 30.74 2.07
C LEU A 29 3.14 31.21 3.27
N SER A 30 4.47 31.29 3.12
CA SER A 30 5.32 31.81 4.19
C SER A 30 5.11 33.31 4.40
N GLU A 31 5.12 33.76 5.66
CA GLU A 31 4.91 35.17 5.99
C GLU A 31 5.95 36.09 5.32
N GLU A 32 7.19 35.62 5.20
CA GLU A 32 8.28 36.33 4.52
C GLU A 32 7.97 36.64 3.05
N LYS A 33 7.15 35.81 2.40
CA LYS A 33 6.80 35.91 0.98
C LYS A 33 5.52 36.69 0.72
N LEU A 34 4.74 37.00 1.76
CA LEU A 34 3.55 37.85 1.64
C LEU A 34 3.91 39.23 1.08
N ASN A 35 5.05 39.80 1.49
CA ASN A 35 5.48 41.11 1.00
C ASN A 35 5.84 41.13 -0.50
N GLN A 36 6.19 39.97 -1.08
CA GLN A 36 6.53 39.83 -2.50
C GLN A 36 5.28 39.76 -3.40
N LEU A 37 4.07 39.65 -2.82
CA LEU A 37 2.81 39.68 -3.57
C LEU A 37 2.59 41.01 -4.29
N ARG A 38 3.14 42.11 -3.76
CA ARG A 38 3.09 43.46 -4.34
C ARG A 38 3.67 43.56 -5.74
N ASP A 39 4.62 42.67 -6.04
CA ASP A 39 5.24 42.59 -7.36
C ASP A 39 4.30 42.01 -8.41
N TRP A 40 3.27 41.27 -7.98
CA TRP A 40 2.31 40.57 -8.84
C TRP A 40 0.95 41.25 -8.87
N LEU A 41 0.56 41.93 -7.79
CA LEU A 41 -0.81 42.38 -7.53
C LEU A 41 -0.87 43.86 -7.15
N ASP A 42 -1.94 44.54 -7.57
CA ASP A 42 -2.32 45.86 -7.07
C ASP A 42 -2.84 45.78 -5.63
N GLU A 43 -2.75 46.90 -4.91
CA GLU A 43 -3.01 46.96 -3.46
C GLU A 43 -4.41 46.45 -3.07
N GLU A 44 -5.42 46.67 -3.92
CA GLU A 44 -6.79 46.20 -3.71
C GLU A 44 -6.88 44.66 -3.74
N ILE A 45 -6.28 44.05 -4.76
CA ILE A 45 -6.28 42.59 -4.94
C ILE A 45 -5.35 41.91 -3.93
N GLU A 46 -4.21 42.54 -3.61
CA GLU A 46 -3.30 42.09 -2.56
C GLU A 46 -4.05 41.95 -1.23
N LYS A 47 -4.83 42.95 -0.82
CA LYS A 47 -5.60 42.92 0.43
C LYS A 47 -6.59 41.76 0.48
N GLU A 48 -7.30 41.48 -0.61
CA GLU A 48 -8.27 40.37 -0.65
C GLU A 48 -7.58 39.00 -0.62
N LEU A 49 -6.48 38.84 -1.37
CA LEU A 49 -5.71 37.60 -1.36
C LEU A 49 -4.92 37.40 -0.06
N TYR A 50 -4.53 38.48 0.62
CA TYR A 50 -3.84 38.41 1.91
C TYR A 50 -4.69 37.69 2.97
N GLU A 51 -6.00 37.93 3.01
CA GLU A 51 -6.90 37.22 3.94
C GLU A 51 -6.98 35.71 3.66
N ILE A 52 -6.86 35.30 2.39
CA ILE A 52 -6.75 33.89 2.02
C ILE A 52 -5.42 33.32 2.48
N PHE A 53 -4.30 34.00 2.19
CA PHE A 53 -2.96 33.49 2.46
C PHE A 53 -2.60 33.40 3.96
N LYS A 54 -3.36 34.04 4.85
CA LYS A 54 -3.28 33.81 6.30
C LYS A 54 -3.64 32.38 6.71
N ASN A 55 -4.37 31.66 5.86
CA ASN A 55 -4.84 30.31 6.11
C ASN A 55 -4.39 29.37 4.98
N PRO A 56 -4.42 28.04 5.20
CA PRO A 56 -4.17 27.09 4.12
C PRO A 56 -5.19 27.26 2.98
N PHE A 57 -4.72 27.42 1.74
CA PHE A 57 -5.54 27.66 0.55
C PHE A 57 -5.32 26.60 -0.54
N ILE A 58 -6.22 26.51 -1.51
CA ILE A 58 -5.99 25.78 -2.76
C ILE A 58 -5.82 26.77 -3.93
N PRO A 59 -5.08 26.42 -5.01
CA PRO A 59 -4.88 27.33 -6.16
C PRO A 59 -6.19 27.90 -6.73
N TYR A 60 -7.26 27.11 -6.70
CA TYR A 60 -8.58 27.54 -7.15
C TYR A 60 -9.13 28.74 -6.34
N ASP A 61 -8.84 28.85 -5.04
CA ASP A 61 -9.28 29.99 -4.23
C ASP A 61 -8.69 31.31 -4.75
N VAL A 62 -7.43 31.27 -5.21
CA VAL A 62 -6.74 32.42 -5.79
C VAL A 62 -7.30 32.74 -7.17
N ILE A 63 -7.43 31.72 -8.04
CA ILE A 63 -7.95 31.87 -9.41
C ILE A 63 -9.33 32.51 -9.38
N ARG A 64 -10.22 32.04 -8.49
CA ARG A 64 -11.57 32.59 -8.33
C ARG A 64 -11.58 34.08 -8.00
N ILE A 65 -10.63 34.56 -7.18
CA ILE A 65 -10.51 36.00 -6.89
C ILE A 65 -10.05 36.76 -8.12
N LEU A 66 -9.01 36.28 -8.81
CA LEU A 66 -8.52 36.93 -10.02
C LEU A 66 -9.61 37.02 -11.10
N GLU A 67 -10.39 35.95 -11.28
CA GLU A 67 -11.53 35.91 -12.21
C GLU A 67 -12.67 36.86 -11.79
N LYS A 68 -13.02 36.89 -10.50
CA LYS A 68 -14.07 37.78 -9.95
C LYS A 68 -13.82 39.24 -10.30
N TYR A 69 -12.56 39.69 -10.30
CA TYR A 69 -12.17 41.05 -10.64
C TYR A 69 -11.70 41.22 -12.08
N ASN A 70 -11.72 40.16 -12.90
CA ASN A 70 -11.12 40.13 -14.23
C ASN A 70 -9.69 40.72 -14.22
N TYR A 71 -8.93 40.38 -13.16
CA TYR A 71 -7.66 41.03 -12.85
C TYR A 71 -6.54 40.52 -13.76
N ARG A 72 -5.75 41.45 -14.29
CA ARG A 72 -4.53 41.14 -15.04
C ARG A 72 -3.33 41.36 -14.12
N LEU A 73 -2.51 40.32 -13.96
CA LEU A 73 -1.30 40.37 -13.15
C LEU A 73 -0.36 41.48 -13.62
N LYS A 74 0.31 42.16 -12.67
CA LYS A 74 1.31 43.20 -12.97
C LYS A 74 2.49 42.68 -13.79
N LYS A 75 2.82 41.41 -13.57
CA LYS A 75 3.90 40.71 -14.26
C LYS A 75 3.52 39.24 -14.47
N GLY A 76 4.09 38.67 -15.52
CA GLY A 76 3.94 37.25 -15.83
C GLY A 76 2.51 36.83 -16.16
N ASP A 77 2.30 35.52 -16.22
CA ASP A 77 0.98 34.93 -16.42
C ASP A 77 0.46 34.19 -15.18
N LEU A 78 -0.76 33.65 -15.29
CA LEU A 78 -1.40 32.91 -14.21
C LEU A 78 -0.59 31.67 -13.78
N ILE A 79 0.03 30.97 -14.72
CA ILE A 79 0.80 29.76 -14.45
C ILE A 79 2.05 30.13 -13.64
N GLU A 80 2.75 31.19 -14.04
CA GLU A 80 3.91 31.70 -13.33
C GLU A 80 3.55 32.18 -11.92
N PHE A 81 2.42 32.90 -11.76
CA PHE A 81 1.98 33.36 -10.44
C PHE A 81 1.59 32.20 -9.52
N ILE A 82 0.79 31.25 -10.01
CA ILE A 82 0.46 30.05 -9.22
C ILE A 82 1.74 29.27 -8.90
N SER A 83 2.66 29.10 -9.84
CA SER A 83 3.95 28.45 -9.58
C SER A 83 4.77 29.15 -8.51
N PHE A 84 4.79 30.48 -8.50
CA PHE A 84 5.39 31.29 -7.43
C PHE A 84 4.73 30.98 -6.07
N LEU A 85 3.40 31.00 -5.99
CA LEU A 85 2.69 30.70 -4.75
C LEU A 85 2.99 29.28 -4.26
N LEU A 86 2.92 28.28 -5.14
CA LEU A 86 3.12 26.87 -4.79
C LEU A 86 4.55 26.58 -4.32
N THR A 87 5.55 27.18 -4.97
CA THR A 87 6.97 26.97 -4.66
C THR A 87 7.37 27.66 -3.35
N ASN A 88 6.68 28.74 -2.98
CA ASN A 88 6.91 29.49 -1.74
C ASN A 88 5.96 29.10 -0.60
N SER A 89 5.16 28.04 -0.78
CA SER A 89 4.21 27.57 0.23
C SER A 89 4.63 26.23 0.83
N LYS A 90 4.35 26.07 2.12
CA LYS A 90 4.34 24.75 2.77
C LYS A 90 3.12 23.96 2.28
N LYS A 91 3.34 22.70 1.92
CA LYS A 91 2.25 21.76 1.61
C LYS A 91 1.65 21.22 2.91
N ILE A 92 0.33 21.15 2.96
CA ILE A 92 -0.45 20.62 4.08
C ILE A 92 -1.38 19.55 3.54
N GLU A 93 -1.33 18.38 4.16
CA GLU A 93 -2.20 17.25 3.89
C GLU A 93 -3.63 17.59 4.34
N ASP A 94 -4.62 17.35 3.47
CA ASP A 94 -6.03 17.56 3.80
C ASP A 94 -6.79 16.24 3.63
N ALA A 95 -7.42 15.79 4.70
CA ALA A 95 -8.20 14.56 4.76
C ALA A 95 -9.28 14.69 5.83
N GLU A 96 -10.32 13.86 5.73
CA GLU A 96 -11.39 13.80 6.73
C GLU A 96 -11.77 12.37 7.08
N HIS A 97 -12.31 12.19 8.29
CA HIS A 97 -12.91 10.93 8.67
C HIS A 97 -14.08 10.60 7.74
N GLY A 98 -14.18 9.32 7.35
CA GLY A 98 -15.31 8.81 6.56
C GLY A 98 -16.23 7.96 7.43
N GLU A 99 -16.38 6.68 7.07
CA GLU A 99 -17.33 5.78 7.75
C GLU A 99 -16.70 4.79 8.72
N GLY A 100 -15.36 4.71 8.77
CA GLY A 100 -14.65 3.79 9.63
C GLY A 100 -13.20 3.57 9.22
N TYR A 101 -12.56 2.57 9.83
CA TYR A 101 -11.16 2.23 9.57
C TYR A 101 -11.02 0.81 9.05
N TRP A 102 -10.66 0.70 7.76
CA TRP A 102 -10.34 -0.56 7.13
C TRP A 102 -8.96 -1.04 7.59
N ILE A 103 -8.83 -2.35 7.78
CA ILE A 103 -7.65 -2.94 8.40
C ILE A 103 -6.44 -3.03 7.46
N ASP A 104 -6.67 -2.91 6.16
CA ASP A 104 -5.70 -3.11 5.07
C ASP A 104 -5.04 -1.79 4.61
N HIS A 105 -5.71 -0.65 4.78
CA HIS A 105 -5.31 0.65 4.22
C HIS A 105 -3.85 1.05 4.48
N TRP A 106 -3.28 0.65 5.62
CA TRP A 106 -1.93 1.04 6.00
C TRP A 106 -0.85 0.41 5.11
N PHE A 107 -1.05 -0.82 4.60
CA PHE A 107 0.03 -1.55 3.92
C PHE A 107 0.22 -1.12 2.46
N TYR A 108 -0.73 -0.40 1.86
CA TYR A 108 -0.54 0.18 0.52
C TYR A 108 0.62 1.19 0.48
N ASN A 109 0.98 1.77 1.63
CA ASN A 109 2.16 2.62 1.77
C ASN A 109 3.47 1.84 1.52
N LEU A 110 3.50 0.53 1.78
CA LEU A 110 4.69 -0.29 1.55
C LEU A 110 4.99 -0.40 0.05
N ASP A 111 3.95 -0.54 -0.77
CA ASP A 111 4.10 -0.58 -2.23
C ASP A 111 4.68 0.73 -2.77
N LEU A 112 4.30 1.87 -2.19
CA LEU A 112 4.86 3.19 -2.54
C LEU A 112 6.35 3.30 -2.17
N ILE A 113 6.72 2.80 -0.99
CA ILE A 113 8.11 2.87 -0.51
C ILE A 113 9.02 1.93 -1.30
N GLU A 114 8.60 0.69 -1.57
CA GLU A 114 9.36 -0.24 -2.42
C GLU A 114 9.48 0.28 -3.86
N SER A 115 8.42 0.87 -4.41
CA SER A 115 8.47 1.50 -5.74
C SER A 115 9.46 2.66 -5.77
N TYR A 116 9.50 3.49 -4.73
CA TYR A 116 10.49 4.56 -4.61
C TYR A 116 11.91 4.01 -4.47
N GLU A 117 12.13 3.00 -3.63
CA GLU A 117 13.44 2.35 -3.46
C GLU A 117 13.97 1.78 -4.77
N SER A 118 13.09 1.21 -5.61
CA SER A 118 13.48 0.63 -6.91
C SER A 118 14.08 1.65 -7.90
N VAL A 119 13.83 2.94 -7.69
CA VAL A 119 14.28 4.06 -8.53
C VAL A 119 15.33 4.95 -7.84
N PHE A 120 15.18 5.15 -6.54
CA PHE A 120 15.99 6.05 -5.73
C PHE A 120 16.69 5.34 -4.55
N PRO A 121 17.42 4.24 -4.78
CA PRO A 121 18.05 3.49 -3.69
C PRO A 121 19.11 4.32 -2.95
N ASP A 122 19.81 5.22 -3.64
CA ASP A 122 20.75 6.22 -3.09
C ASP A 122 20.08 7.24 -2.14
N LYS A 123 18.77 7.48 -2.29
CA LYS A 123 18.02 8.44 -1.46
C LYS A 123 17.31 7.79 -0.27
N MET A 124 17.36 6.46 -0.14
CA MET A 124 16.58 5.73 0.87
C MET A 124 17.05 5.98 2.30
N ALA A 125 18.36 5.97 2.57
CA ALA A 125 18.86 6.26 3.91
C ALA A 125 18.37 7.63 4.43
N ASN A 126 18.44 8.65 3.56
CA ASN A 126 17.93 9.98 3.85
C ASN A 126 16.41 10.00 4.09
N LEU A 127 15.63 9.34 3.23
CA LEU A 127 14.17 9.24 3.40
C LEU A 127 13.78 8.52 4.70
N LEU A 128 14.51 7.46 5.06
CA LEU A 128 14.22 6.63 6.22
C LEU A 128 14.51 7.36 7.54
N LEU A 129 15.65 8.05 7.64
CA LEU A 129 16.19 8.54 8.91
C LEU A 129 16.40 10.05 9.00
N ASP A 130 16.92 10.66 7.94
CA ASP A 130 17.46 12.02 8.02
C ASP A 130 16.36 13.09 7.84
N LEU A 131 15.24 12.73 7.20
CA LEU A 131 14.09 13.62 7.04
C LEU A 131 13.09 13.51 8.21
N ASN A 132 13.13 14.48 9.13
CA ASN A 132 12.12 14.64 10.20
C ASN A 132 10.87 15.39 9.71
N ILE A 133 10.26 14.91 8.63
CA ILE A 133 9.11 15.53 7.96
C ILE A 133 7.81 14.74 8.18
N PHE A 134 7.89 13.61 8.87
CA PHE A 134 6.75 12.75 9.12
C PHE A 134 6.07 13.12 10.43
N THR A 135 4.76 12.99 10.49
CA THR A 135 3.92 13.27 11.66
C THR A 135 2.77 12.27 11.71
N TYR A 136 1.87 12.33 12.68
CA TYR A 136 0.68 11.47 12.73
C TYR A 136 -0.59 12.29 12.54
N TYR A 137 -1.53 11.73 11.79
CA TYR A 137 -2.85 12.33 11.64
C TYR A 137 -3.61 12.26 12.97
N ASP A 138 -4.25 13.36 13.33
CA ASP A 138 -5.04 13.49 14.55
C ASP A 138 -6.53 13.55 14.19
N ASN A 139 -7.22 12.47 14.50
CA ASN A 139 -8.62 12.24 14.14
C ASN A 139 -9.53 12.30 15.39
N SER A 140 -10.71 12.90 15.27
CA SER A 140 -11.70 12.99 16.36
C SER A 140 -12.34 11.64 16.69
N GLU A 141 -12.40 10.75 15.71
CA GLU A 141 -12.97 9.42 15.85
C GLU A 141 -11.92 8.47 16.43
N ILE A 142 -12.28 7.84 17.55
CA ILE A 142 -11.40 6.94 18.31
C ILE A 142 -11.95 5.53 18.29
N VAL A 143 -11.05 4.54 18.29
CA VAL A 143 -11.41 3.13 18.48
C VAL A 143 -11.71 2.89 19.95
N LEU A 144 -12.93 2.41 20.24
CA LEU A 144 -13.37 2.13 21.60
C LEU A 144 -12.67 0.89 22.18
N PRO A 145 -12.47 0.83 23.51
CA PRO A 145 -11.96 -0.36 24.17
C PRO A 145 -12.94 -1.54 24.01
N ARG A 146 -12.43 -2.78 24.09
CA ARG A 146 -13.21 -4.01 23.90
C ARG A 146 -14.47 -4.06 24.77
N GLU A 147 -14.36 -3.64 26.03
CA GLU A 147 -15.48 -3.65 26.97
C GLU A 147 -16.69 -2.80 26.55
N GLU A 148 -16.48 -1.78 25.70
CA GLU A 148 -17.56 -0.94 25.16
C GLU A 148 -18.09 -1.43 23.81
N ARG A 149 -17.35 -2.31 23.13
CA ARG A 149 -17.70 -2.82 21.79
C ARG A 149 -18.55 -4.09 21.85
N TYR A 150 -18.47 -4.87 22.92
CA TYR A 150 -19.14 -6.16 22.99
C TYR A 150 -20.61 -6.02 23.37
N VAL A 151 -21.48 -6.59 22.55
CA VAL A 151 -22.93 -6.52 22.70
C VAL A 151 -23.51 -7.92 22.70
N LEU A 152 -24.36 -8.24 23.68
CA LEU A 152 -25.12 -9.47 23.70
C LEU A 152 -26.32 -9.37 22.75
N THR A 153 -26.43 -10.29 21.82
CA THR A 153 -27.54 -10.40 20.87
C THR A 153 -28.26 -11.75 21.03
N ASP A 154 -29.38 -11.92 20.34
CA ASP A 154 -30.08 -13.21 20.21
C ASP A 154 -29.21 -14.31 19.58
N LYS A 155 -28.20 -13.94 18.81
CA LYS A 155 -27.26 -14.86 18.15
C LYS A 155 -25.90 -14.99 18.86
N GLY A 156 -25.83 -14.57 20.13
CA GLY A 156 -24.62 -14.56 20.94
C GLY A 156 -23.94 -13.19 21.00
N VAL A 157 -22.71 -13.15 21.48
CA VAL A 157 -21.98 -11.88 21.60
C VAL A 157 -21.46 -11.44 20.23
N ARG A 158 -21.52 -10.13 19.97
CA ARG A 158 -21.02 -9.48 18.76
C ARG A 158 -20.17 -8.27 19.12
N GLN A 159 -19.32 -7.84 18.20
CA GLN A 159 -18.52 -6.64 18.32
C GLN A 159 -19.14 -5.50 17.51
N TYR A 160 -19.84 -4.58 18.16
CA TYR A 160 -20.43 -3.40 17.52
C TYR A 160 -19.87 -2.12 18.15
N ARG A 161 -20.25 -0.96 17.62
CA ARG A 161 -19.81 0.35 18.15
C ARG A 161 -18.28 0.46 18.21
N SER A 162 -17.59 0.04 17.15
CA SER A 162 -16.13 0.06 17.12
C SER A 162 -15.53 1.44 17.36
N LEU A 163 -16.24 2.50 16.94
CA LEU A 163 -15.76 3.87 16.95
C LEU A 163 -16.70 4.79 17.73
N LYS A 164 -16.12 5.84 18.32
CA LYS A 164 -16.84 6.96 18.90
C LYS A 164 -16.19 8.26 18.47
N ARG A 165 -17.01 9.28 18.20
CA ARG A 165 -16.54 10.66 18.05
C ARG A 165 -16.26 11.25 19.43
N ASP A 166 -15.02 11.62 19.68
CA ASP A 166 -14.59 12.18 20.95
C ASP A 166 -14.78 13.71 20.95
N GLU A 167 -15.74 14.19 21.74
CA GLU A 167 -16.09 15.62 21.79
C GLU A 167 -14.97 16.51 22.34
N GLU A 168 -14.19 16.02 23.30
CA GLU A 168 -13.07 16.77 23.87
C GLU A 168 -11.99 16.93 22.80
N LYS A 169 -11.67 15.82 22.13
CA LYS A 169 -10.68 15.79 21.06
C LYS A 169 -11.11 16.64 19.88
N GLU A 170 -12.38 16.60 19.49
CA GLU A 170 -12.93 17.43 18.42
C GLU A 170 -12.80 18.93 18.74
N LYS A 171 -13.17 19.34 19.96
CA LYS A 171 -13.00 20.74 20.41
C LYS A 171 -11.53 21.14 20.38
N LEU A 172 -10.62 20.25 20.80
CA LEU A 172 -9.19 20.49 20.78
C LEU A 172 -8.68 20.68 19.34
N ILE A 173 -9.04 19.79 18.42
CA ILE A 173 -8.66 19.86 16.99
C ILE A 173 -9.19 21.16 16.38
N LYS A 174 -10.47 21.51 16.58
CA LYS A 174 -11.09 22.74 16.04
C LYS A 174 -10.50 24.03 16.60
N SER A 175 -9.91 24.00 17.80
CA SER A 175 -9.28 25.19 18.38
C SER A 175 -7.93 25.55 17.74
N ARG A 176 -7.33 24.62 16.98
CA ARG A 176 -6.05 24.82 16.27
C ARG A 176 -6.30 25.55 14.95
N LYS A 177 -5.63 26.68 14.75
CA LYS A 177 -5.77 27.50 13.52
C LYS A 177 -5.04 26.90 12.31
N ILE A 178 -3.85 26.34 12.53
CA ILE A 178 -2.97 25.82 11.49
C ILE A 178 -2.73 24.33 11.73
N GLU A 179 -2.90 23.54 10.67
CA GLU A 179 -2.69 22.08 10.66
C GLU A 179 -3.42 21.39 11.85
N PRO A 180 -4.76 21.51 11.92
CA PRO A 180 -5.53 21.08 13.09
C PRO A 180 -5.46 19.57 13.33
N ASN A 181 -5.36 18.77 12.25
CA ASN A 181 -5.33 17.31 12.28
C ASN A 181 -3.91 16.72 12.38
N LYS A 182 -2.97 17.41 13.03
CA LYS A 182 -1.65 16.84 13.34
C LYS A 182 -1.50 16.60 14.83
N VAL A 183 -0.96 15.44 15.19
CA VAL A 183 -0.67 15.09 16.58
C VAL A 183 0.31 16.10 17.18
N ARG A 184 0.04 16.50 18.42
CA ARG A 184 0.85 17.48 19.16
C ARG A 184 1.33 16.93 20.49
N THR A 185 2.47 17.47 20.94
CA THR A 185 3.04 17.26 22.28
C THR A 185 2.16 17.88 23.36
N LYS A 186 2.49 17.66 24.65
CA LYS A 186 1.71 18.12 25.81
C LYS A 186 0.22 17.75 25.70
N TYR A 187 -0.05 16.53 25.24
CA TYR A 187 -1.40 15.98 25.04
C TYR A 187 -2.28 16.90 24.18
N GLY A 188 -1.74 17.30 23.03
CA GLY A 188 -2.49 18.05 22.02
C GLY A 188 -2.44 19.57 22.15
N LYS A 189 -1.77 20.11 23.19
CA LYS A 189 -1.67 21.54 23.50
C LYS A 189 -0.31 22.18 23.16
N GLY A 190 0.68 21.35 22.80
CA GLY A 190 2.02 21.80 22.43
C GLY A 190 2.22 21.90 20.92
N GLU A 191 3.47 21.80 20.52
CA GLU A 191 3.88 21.82 19.12
C GLU A 191 3.53 20.51 18.39
N ILE A 192 3.44 20.59 17.06
CA ILE A 192 3.27 19.42 16.19
C ILE A 192 4.45 18.47 16.40
N TYR A 193 4.15 17.20 16.61
CA TYR A 193 5.18 16.17 16.72
C TYR A 193 5.66 15.76 15.33
N TYR A 194 6.97 15.83 15.10
CA TYR A 194 7.61 15.35 13.88
C TYR A 194 8.60 14.24 14.20
N THR A 195 8.72 13.29 13.28
CA THR A 195 9.59 12.12 13.36
C THR A 195 10.07 11.74 11.96
N ASN A 196 10.90 10.71 11.86
CA ASN A 196 11.36 10.16 10.59
C ASN A 196 10.51 8.95 10.14
N LEU A 197 10.69 8.52 8.89
CA LEU A 197 9.88 7.46 8.31
C LEU A 197 10.05 6.14 9.08
N ILE A 198 11.29 5.76 9.43
CA ILE A 198 11.53 4.46 10.06
C ILE A 198 10.92 4.37 11.47
N SER A 199 11.02 5.42 12.29
CA SER A 199 10.34 5.49 13.60
C SER A 199 8.82 5.31 13.46
N LYS A 200 8.24 5.93 12.44
CA LYS A 200 6.81 5.83 12.16
C LYS A 200 6.39 4.42 11.71
N LEU A 201 7.19 3.78 10.85
CA LEU A 201 6.95 2.42 10.40
C LEU A 201 7.11 1.39 11.54
N ILE A 202 8.07 1.60 12.44
CA ILE A 202 8.23 0.78 13.66
C ILE A 202 6.99 0.92 14.55
N THR A 203 6.52 2.15 14.77
CA THR A 203 5.30 2.40 15.56
C THR A 203 4.10 1.68 14.94
N LEU A 204 3.93 1.77 13.62
CA LEU A 204 2.88 1.06 12.89
C LEU A 204 2.98 -0.46 13.06
N ALA A 205 4.18 -1.04 12.91
CA ALA A 205 4.41 -2.47 13.07
C ALA A 205 4.02 -2.95 14.48
N VAL A 206 4.44 -2.22 15.51
CA VAL A 206 4.16 -2.54 16.92
C VAL A 206 2.67 -2.47 17.21
N VAL A 207 1.98 -1.45 16.71
CA VAL A 207 0.53 -1.29 16.90
C VAL A 207 -0.24 -2.40 16.19
N LYS A 208 0.11 -2.75 14.94
CA LYS A 208 -0.54 -3.85 14.22
C LYS A 208 -0.23 -5.22 14.83
N TYR A 209 0.99 -5.41 15.33
CA TYR A 209 1.36 -6.62 16.09
C TYR A 209 0.53 -6.77 17.36
N SER A 210 0.23 -5.67 18.05
CA SER A 210 -0.61 -5.72 19.24
C SER A 210 -2.04 -6.19 18.96
N SER A 211 -2.51 -6.11 17.71
CA SER A 211 -3.85 -6.52 17.25
C SER A 211 -3.94 -7.92 16.64
N LEU A 212 -2.97 -8.80 16.93
CA LEU A 212 -3.14 -10.23 16.68
C LEU A 212 -4.37 -10.77 17.44
N ASP A 213 -5.11 -11.66 16.81
CA ASP A 213 -6.36 -12.25 17.29
C ASP A 213 -6.20 -13.26 18.45
N PRO A 214 -7.28 -13.88 18.98
CA PRO A 214 -7.20 -14.81 20.10
C PRO A 214 -6.29 -16.03 19.90
N ASP A 215 -6.15 -16.53 18.66
CA ASP A 215 -5.26 -17.66 18.34
C ASP A 215 -3.84 -17.22 17.93
N ASN A 216 -3.64 -15.90 17.81
CA ASN A 216 -2.48 -15.17 17.34
C ASN A 216 -2.09 -15.55 15.90
N VAL A 217 -3.08 -15.66 15.01
CA VAL A 217 -2.95 -16.04 13.60
C VAL A 217 -3.20 -14.83 12.69
N GLY A 218 -4.34 -14.19 12.85
CA GLY A 218 -4.76 -13.06 12.02
C GLY A 218 -4.71 -11.73 12.77
N ILE A 219 -4.89 -10.62 12.04
CA ILE A 219 -5.16 -9.30 12.63
C ILE A 219 -6.66 -9.08 12.73
N GLU A 220 -7.11 -8.63 13.91
CA GLU A 220 -8.52 -8.43 14.21
C GLU A 220 -9.17 -7.25 13.45
N MET A 221 -10.41 -7.45 13.02
CA MET A 221 -11.29 -6.45 12.41
C MET A 221 -11.95 -5.55 13.47
N GLU A 222 -11.13 -5.04 14.39
CA GLU A 222 -11.62 -4.42 15.62
C GLU A 222 -12.22 -3.02 15.40
N ALA A 223 -11.82 -2.33 14.33
CA ALA A 223 -12.19 -0.96 14.03
C ALA A 223 -13.40 -0.81 13.09
N GLY A 224 -14.19 -1.88 12.92
CA GLY A 224 -15.54 -1.82 12.37
C GLY A 224 -15.65 -1.90 10.85
N LYS A 225 -14.52 -2.03 10.14
CA LYS A 225 -14.49 -2.27 8.69
C LYS A 225 -13.58 -3.46 8.34
N PRO A 226 -13.85 -4.19 7.24
CA PRO A 226 -13.02 -5.32 6.80
C PRO A 226 -11.73 -4.81 6.11
N GLY A 227 -11.03 -5.69 5.39
CA GLY A 227 -9.92 -5.34 4.51
C GLY A 227 -10.37 -5.05 3.07
N TRP A 228 -9.55 -5.45 2.09
CA TRP A 228 -9.79 -5.19 0.66
C TRP A 228 -11.17 -5.64 0.18
N ASN A 229 -11.61 -6.84 0.58
CA ASN A 229 -12.94 -7.34 0.27
C ASN A 229 -14.00 -6.68 1.15
N ASP A 230 -14.43 -5.49 0.75
CA ASP A 230 -15.42 -4.69 1.46
C ASP A 230 -16.79 -5.40 1.58
N ALA A 231 -17.07 -6.41 0.76
CA ALA A 231 -18.31 -7.19 0.84
C ALA A 231 -18.36 -8.15 2.04
N LEU A 232 -17.23 -8.37 2.73
CA LEU A 232 -17.13 -9.04 4.04
C LEU A 232 -17.41 -8.09 5.22
N ASN A 233 -18.24 -7.07 4.99
CA ASN A 233 -18.57 -6.04 5.98
C ASN A 233 -19.30 -6.53 7.24
N GLY A 234 -19.68 -7.80 7.32
CA GLY A 234 -20.23 -8.40 8.54
C GLY A 234 -19.16 -8.99 9.47
N LEU A 235 -17.98 -9.34 8.94
CA LEU A 235 -16.88 -9.92 9.72
C LEU A 235 -16.43 -9.09 10.93
N PRO A 236 -16.33 -7.74 10.87
CA PRO A 236 -15.99 -6.94 12.05
C PRO A 236 -16.93 -7.19 13.25
N GLY A 237 -18.21 -7.49 12.98
CA GLY A 237 -19.21 -7.84 13.98
C GLY A 237 -19.05 -9.23 14.59
N LEU A 238 -18.44 -10.15 13.84
CA LEU A 238 -18.21 -11.55 14.19
C LEU A 238 -16.81 -11.80 14.79
N PHE A 239 -16.15 -10.77 15.31
CA PHE A 239 -14.74 -10.86 15.72
C PHE A 239 -13.86 -11.36 14.56
N GLY A 240 -14.16 -10.92 13.35
CA GLY A 240 -13.46 -11.30 12.15
C GLY A 240 -11.98 -10.97 12.24
N SER A 241 -11.17 -11.79 11.59
CA SER A 241 -9.73 -11.64 11.59
C SER A 241 -9.16 -12.17 10.28
N SER A 242 -8.01 -11.61 9.91
CA SER A 242 -7.46 -11.74 8.57
C SER A 242 -5.98 -12.06 8.57
N VAL A 243 -5.63 -13.06 7.79
CA VAL A 243 -4.25 -13.52 7.59
C VAL A 243 -3.49 -12.61 6.62
N ASN A 244 -4.21 -11.88 5.75
CA ASN A 244 -3.63 -10.96 4.77
C ASN A 244 -2.80 -9.88 5.47
N GLU A 245 -3.40 -9.22 6.46
CA GLU A 245 -2.74 -8.17 7.23
C GLU A 245 -1.61 -8.75 8.11
N THR A 246 -1.69 -10.01 8.55
CA THR A 246 -0.56 -10.67 9.23
C THR A 246 0.61 -10.89 8.28
N PHE A 247 0.37 -11.31 7.03
CA PHE A 247 1.42 -11.39 6.01
C PHE A 247 2.02 -10.02 5.69
N GLU A 248 1.20 -8.98 5.57
CA GLU A 248 1.70 -7.61 5.35
C GLU A 248 2.44 -7.06 6.59
N LEU A 249 2.07 -7.46 7.80
CA LEU A 249 2.84 -7.15 9.02
C LEU A 249 4.21 -7.84 9.00
N LYS A 250 4.25 -9.12 8.62
CA LYS A 250 5.52 -9.84 8.36
C LYS A 250 6.34 -9.10 7.30
N ARG A 251 5.72 -8.66 6.19
CA ARG A 251 6.39 -7.88 5.14
C ARG A 251 6.96 -6.58 5.67
N LEU A 252 6.20 -5.80 6.44
CA LEU A 252 6.67 -4.56 7.07
C LEU A 252 7.89 -4.79 7.95
N ILE A 253 7.85 -5.80 8.83
CA ILE A 253 8.98 -6.13 9.70
C ILE A 253 10.21 -6.54 8.88
N LEU A 254 10.03 -7.39 7.86
CA LEU A 254 11.11 -7.80 6.97
C LEU A 254 11.70 -6.64 6.18
N LEU A 255 10.89 -5.68 5.74
CA LEU A 255 11.33 -4.46 5.06
C LEU A 255 12.14 -3.57 6.00
N ILE A 256 11.67 -3.33 7.23
CA ILE A 256 12.40 -2.53 8.22
C ILE A 256 13.78 -3.15 8.49
N ILE A 257 13.83 -4.45 8.81
CA ILE A 257 15.09 -5.16 9.06
C ILE A 257 15.97 -5.11 7.79
N GLY A 258 15.40 -5.38 6.63
CA GLY A 258 16.10 -5.38 5.35
C GLY A 258 16.71 -4.02 5.01
N TRP A 259 16.02 -2.90 5.27
CA TRP A 259 16.56 -1.57 5.06
C TRP A 259 17.64 -1.21 6.07
N ILE A 260 17.50 -1.61 7.33
CA ILE A 260 18.56 -1.42 8.34
C ILE A 260 19.85 -2.09 7.87
N ASP A 261 19.77 -3.33 7.41
CA ASP A 261 20.93 -4.09 6.95
C ASP A 261 21.48 -3.53 5.61
N LYS A 262 20.61 -3.35 4.61
CA LYS A 262 20.97 -2.93 3.24
C LYS A 262 21.63 -1.55 3.20
N TYR A 263 21.20 -0.63 4.07
CA TYR A 263 21.73 0.73 4.12
C TYR A 263 22.69 0.97 5.29
N HIS A 264 23.15 -0.11 5.94
CA HIS A 264 24.13 -0.06 7.03
C HIS A 264 23.74 0.87 8.19
N LEU A 265 22.48 0.79 8.63
CA LEU A 265 21.90 1.71 9.61
C LEU A 265 21.94 1.17 11.04
N SER A 266 22.49 -0.02 11.30
CA SER A 266 22.41 -0.73 12.58
C SER A 266 22.87 0.08 13.80
N ASP A 267 23.91 0.91 13.64
CA ASP A 267 24.46 1.77 14.70
C ASP A 267 23.78 3.13 14.81
N ARG A 268 22.88 3.47 13.86
CA ARG A 268 22.11 4.70 13.90
C ARG A 268 21.04 4.60 15.00
N GLU A 269 20.74 5.75 15.57
CA GLU A 269 19.72 5.89 16.61
C GLU A 269 18.46 6.53 16.05
N ILE A 270 17.33 6.14 16.62
CA ILE A 270 16.03 6.75 16.40
C ILE A 270 15.46 7.26 17.70
N LYS A 271 14.51 8.19 17.58
CA LYS A 271 13.69 8.66 18.69
C LYS A 271 12.26 8.20 18.49
N VAL A 272 11.67 7.69 19.56
CA VAL A 272 10.26 7.29 19.61
C VAL A 272 9.60 7.90 20.85
N PRO A 273 8.31 8.27 20.80
CA PRO A 273 7.59 8.74 21.99
C PRO A 273 7.64 7.68 23.10
N ILE A 274 7.72 8.12 24.37
CA ILE A 274 7.76 7.19 25.50
C ILE A 274 6.56 6.23 25.53
N GLU A 275 5.39 6.69 25.08
CA GLU A 275 4.18 5.86 24.99
C GLU A 275 4.36 4.69 24.02
N VAL A 276 5.08 4.90 22.91
CA VAL A 276 5.41 3.84 21.95
C VAL A 276 6.41 2.86 22.57
N MET A 277 7.43 3.37 23.28
CA MET A 277 8.42 2.51 23.93
C MET A 277 7.81 1.65 25.05
N ASP A 278 6.88 2.20 25.84
CA ASP A 278 6.09 1.45 26.83
C ASP A 278 5.35 0.27 26.17
N LEU A 279 4.71 0.52 25.01
CA LEU A 279 4.01 -0.51 24.25
C LEU A 279 4.98 -1.59 23.72
N ILE A 280 6.11 -1.17 23.14
CA ILE A 280 7.17 -2.09 22.67
C ILE A 280 7.62 -3.03 23.78
N ASN A 281 7.99 -2.47 24.94
CA ASN A 281 8.51 -3.23 26.07
C ASN A 281 7.45 -4.20 26.62
N GLY A 282 6.21 -3.73 26.79
CA GLY A 282 5.11 -4.58 27.25
C GLY A 282 4.86 -5.77 26.30
N LEU A 283 4.81 -5.51 24.99
CA LEU A 283 4.63 -6.55 23.98
C LEU A 283 5.82 -7.52 23.93
N PHE A 284 7.04 -7.02 24.08
CA PHE A 284 8.24 -7.83 24.12
C PHE A 284 8.23 -8.84 25.27
N GLU A 285 7.89 -8.39 26.47
CA GLU A 285 7.82 -9.27 27.64
C GLU A 285 6.77 -10.37 27.49
N ILE A 286 5.54 -10.03 27.08
CA ILE A 286 4.49 -11.05 26.91
C ILE A 286 4.77 -11.97 25.70
N THR A 287 5.48 -11.49 24.68
CA THR A 287 5.88 -12.33 23.53
C THR A 287 6.85 -13.41 23.97
N LYS A 288 7.90 -13.06 24.73
CA LYS A 288 8.86 -14.04 25.26
C LYS A 288 8.16 -15.10 26.12
N LYS A 289 7.28 -14.69 27.03
CA LYS A 289 6.50 -15.61 27.87
C LYS A 289 5.65 -16.57 27.02
N ASN A 290 5.01 -16.07 25.96
CA ASN A 290 4.20 -16.92 25.10
C ASN A 290 5.04 -17.89 24.26
N LEU A 291 6.17 -17.42 23.69
CA LEU A 291 7.08 -18.28 22.92
C LEU A 291 7.73 -19.37 23.77
N ASN A 292 7.98 -19.10 25.05
CA ASN A 292 8.46 -20.06 26.04
C ASN A 292 7.35 -21.01 26.57
N GLY A 293 6.09 -20.81 26.17
CA GLY A 293 4.95 -21.61 26.64
C GLY A 293 4.46 -21.26 28.06
N GLU A 294 4.93 -20.17 28.66
CA GLU A 294 4.52 -19.72 30.00
C GLU A 294 3.09 -19.15 30.02
N ILE A 295 2.62 -18.61 28.89
CA ILE A 295 1.25 -18.11 28.72
C ILE A 295 0.64 -18.61 27.40
N SER A 296 -0.67 -18.85 27.39
CA SER A 296 -1.41 -19.27 26.19
C SER A 296 -1.61 -18.11 25.20
N ASN A 297 -2.03 -18.43 23.96
CA ASN A 297 -2.35 -17.43 22.93
C ASN A 297 -3.48 -16.50 23.36
N PHE A 298 -4.48 -17.04 24.06
CA PHE A 298 -5.59 -16.26 24.62
C PHE A 298 -5.10 -15.27 25.69
N ILE A 299 -4.20 -15.70 26.59
CA ILE A 299 -3.62 -14.80 27.60
C ILE A 299 -2.77 -13.72 26.92
N PHE A 300 -1.95 -14.09 25.93
CA PHE A 300 -1.19 -13.13 25.12
C PHE A 300 -2.12 -12.08 24.49
N TRP A 301 -3.18 -12.53 23.80
CA TRP A 301 -4.18 -11.67 23.15
C TRP A 301 -4.83 -10.70 24.14
N ASN A 302 -5.18 -11.20 25.33
CA ASN A 302 -5.82 -10.38 26.35
C ASN A 302 -4.90 -9.26 26.85
N GLU A 303 -3.64 -9.59 27.13
CA GLU A 303 -2.64 -8.63 27.60
C GLU A 303 -2.18 -7.68 26.48
N SER A 304 -1.96 -8.17 25.26
CA SER A 304 -1.58 -7.33 24.11
C SER A 304 -2.65 -6.28 23.81
N SER A 305 -3.92 -6.69 23.87
CA SER A 305 -5.05 -5.79 23.67
C SER A 305 -5.22 -4.79 24.81
N LYS A 306 -4.94 -5.19 26.06
CA LYS A 306 -4.92 -4.27 27.19
C LYS A 306 -3.81 -3.21 27.04
N LEU A 307 -2.61 -3.62 26.61
CA LEU A 307 -1.50 -2.69 26.32
C LEU A 307 -1.88 -1.72 25.20
N ARG A 308 -2.54 -2.22 24.13
CA ARG A 308 -3.07 -1.41 23.02
C ARG A 308 -4.11 -0.38 23.49
N GLU A 309 -5.05 -0.79 24.34
CA GLU A 309 -6.08 0.07 24.94
C GLU A 309 -5.45 1.17 25.82
N ILE A 310 -4.46 0.82 26.66
CA ILE A 310 -3.71 1.79 27.48
C ILE A 310 -2.95 2.78 26.60
N PHE A 311 -2.28 2.30 25.54
CA PHE A 311 -1.57 3.16 24.60
C PHE A 311 -2.52 4.15 23.91
N ARG A 312 -3.68 3.68 23.43
CA ARG A 312 -4.71 4.53 22.81
C ARG A 312 -5.24 5.58 23.77
N GLU A 313 -5.50 5.22 25.02
CA GLU A 313 -5.98 6.20 26.01
C GLU A 313 -4.91 7.25 26.33
N LYS A 314 -3.66 6.82 26.58
CA LYS A 314 -2.53 7.75 26.85
C LYS A 314 -2.29 8.73 25.70
N THR A 315 -2.52 8.29 24.47
CA THR A 315 -2.26 9.06 23.25
C THR A 315 -3.51 9.73 22.67
N ARG A 316 -4.68 9.59 23.33
CA ARG A 316 -5.99 9.98 22.81
C ARG A 316 -6.04 11.42 22.30
N LEU A 317 -5.49 12.36 23.06
CA LEU A 317 -5.47 13.80 22.74
C LEU A 317 -4.17 14.27 22.06
N GLY A 318 -3.16 13.42 22.00
CA GLY A 318 -1.78 13.74 21.63
C GLY A 318 -0.80 13.01 22.53
N ILE A 319 0.49 13.32 22.42
CA ILE A 319 1.56 12.66 23.19
C ILE A 319 2.11 13.57 24.28
N ARG A 320 2.82 13.01 25.25
CA ARG A 320 3.52 13.78 26.29
C ARG A 320 4.57 14.71 25.68
N GLY A 321 5.33 14.18 24.71
CA GLY A 321 6.39 14.90 23.99
C GLY A 321 7.81 14.54 24.45
N GLU A 322 7.95 13.65 25.43
CA GLU A 322 9.23 13.03 25.77
C GLU A 322 9.50 11.83 24.85
N GLU A 323 10.76 11.68 24.46
CA GLU A 323 11.22 10.64 23.54
C GLU A 323 12.28 9.76 24.19
N ILE A 324 12.32 8.50 23.78
CA ILE A 324 13.38 7.56 24.09
C ILE A 324 14.25 7.39 22.85
N THR A 325 15.56 7.54 23.03
CA THR A 325 16.56 7.23 22.00
C THR A 325 16.91 5.75 22.08
N ILE A 326 16.89 5.05 20.94
CA ILE A 326 17.22 3.62 20.85
C ILE A 326 17.98 3.33 19.56
N LYS A 327 18.92 2.39 19.61
CA LYS A 327 19.64 1.93 18.42
C LYS A 327 18.76 1.07 17.53
N LEU A 328 18.95 1.19 16.23
CA LEU A 328 18.21 0.37 15.26
C LEU A 328 18.54 -1.12 15.38
N SER A 329 19.75 -1.49 15.80
CA SER A 329 20.12 -2.87 16.11
C SER A 329 19.26 -3.48 17.23
N ASP A 330 19.00 -2.74 18.30
CA ASP A 330 18.17 -3.20 19.42
C ASP A 330 16.71 -3.39 19.00
N ILE A 331 16.15 -2.43 18.24
CA ILE A 331 14.80 -2.56 17.67
C ILE A 331 14.73 -3.74 16.70
N SER A 332 15.73 -3.93 15.84
CA SER A 332 15.79 -5.06 14.90
C SER A 332 15.72 -6.40 15.64
N ASN A 333 16.41 -6.53 16.78
CA ASN A 333 16.35 -7.74 17.61
C ASN A 333 14.95 -7.99 18.21
N ILE A 334 14.28 -6.93 18.67
CA ILE A 334 12.89 -7.04 19.16
C ILE A 334 11.95 -7.46 18.02
N LEU A 335 12.08 -6.82 16.85
CA LEU A 335 11.25 -7.12 15.68
C LEU A 335 11.47 -8.56 15.16
N LYS A 336 12.68 -9.12 15.26
CA LYS A 336 12.95 -10.53 14.94
C LYS A 336 12.17 -11.49 15.87
N ILE A 337 12.03 -11.15 17.14
CA ILE A 337 11.24 -11.94 18.09
C ILE A 337 9.73 -11.83 17.79
N PHE A 338 9.25 -10.66 17.40
CA PHE A 338 7.87 -10.50 16.90
C PHE A 338 7.63 -11.30 15.62
N LEU A 339 8.60 -11.30 14.71
CA LEU A 339 8.55 -12.08 13.47
C LEU A 339 8.45 -13.58 13.75
N GLU A 340 9.24 -14.13 14.69
CA GLU A 340 9.13 -15.54 15.09
C GLU A 340 7.72 -15.89 15.55
N LYS A 341 7.10 -15.04 16.37
CA LYS A 341 5.71 -15.26 16.81
C LYS A 341 4.73 -15.22 15.64
N ILE A 342 4.87 -14.25 14.73
CA ILE A 342 4.02 -14.13 13.54
C ILE A 342 4.14 -15.39 12.68
N GLU A 343 5.35 -15.90 12.49
CA GLU A 343 5.57 -17.12 11.69
C GLU A 343 4.88 -18.35 12.32
N LYS A 344 5.01 -18.54 13.63
CA LYS A 344 4.26 -19.58 14.38
C LYS A 344 2.74 -19.41 14.28
N GLY A 345 2.26 -18.17 14.17
CA GLY A 345 0.86 -17.86 13.92
C GLY A 345 0.42 -18.29 12.53
N LEU A 346 1.15 -17.87 11.51
CA LEU A 346 0.89 -18.16 10.09
C LEU A 346 0.95 -19.66 9.76
N GLU A 347 1.79 -20.44 10.45
CA GLU A 347 1.79 -21.91 10.34
C GLU A 347 0.42 -22.53 10.63
N LYS A 348 -0.35 -21.95 11.57
CA LYS A 348 -1.70 -22.42 11.93
C LYS A 348 -2.78 -22.02 10.91
N ALA A 349 -2.46 -21.11 9.98
CA ALA A 349 -3.35 -20.75 8.88
C ALA A 349 -3.19 -21.70 7.68
N LEU A 350 -2.12 -22.50 7.63
CA LEU A 350 -1.89 -23.45 6.54
C LEU A 350 -2.83 -24.66 6.63
N ILE A 351 -3.64 -24.85 5.60
CA ILE A 351 -4.46 -26.03 5.37
C ILE A 351 -3.56 -27.15 4.86
N GLN A 352 -3.11 -28.03 5.74
CA GLN A 352 -2.04 -29.01 5.46
C GLN A 352 -2.35 -29.92 4.26
N ASP A 353 -3.60 -30.37 4.10
CA ASP A 353 -4.02 -31.25 3.01
C ASP A 353 -4.14 -30.52 1.66
N LYS A 354 -4.44 -29.22 1.67
CA LYS A 354 -4.53 -28.40 0.45
C LYS A 354 -3.22 -27.71 0.08
N GLY A 355 -2.33 -27.48 1.05
CA GLY A 355 -1.12 -26.66 0.86
C GLY A 355 -1.45 -25.17 0.59
N LEU A 356 -2.58 -24.68 1.11
CA LEU A 356 -3.08 -23.31 0.91
C LEU A 356 -3.43 -22.68 2.25
N TYR A 357 -3.45 -21.35 2.34
CA TYR A 357 -3.71 -20.63 3.58
C TYR A 357 -5.18 -20.25 3.73
N HIS A 358 -5.75 -20.43 4.92
CA HIS A 358 -6.96 -19.70 5.28
C HIS A 358 -6.71 -18.20 5.15
N THR A 359 -7.66 -17.48 4.57
CA THR A 359 -7.56 -16.03 4.38
C THR A 359 -8.23 -15.28 5.51
N TYR A 360 -9.46 -15.68 5.82
CA TYR A 360 -10.31 -15.07 6.82
C TYR A 360 -10.90 -16.14 7.73
N PHE A 361 -11.08 -15.77 8.98
CA PHE A 361 -11.87 -16.51 9.95
C PHE A 361 -12.59 -15.53 10.87
N TYR A 362 -13.57 -16.04 11.60
CA TYR A 362 -14.30 -15.30 12.61
C TYR A 362 -14.41 -16.14 13.88
N TYR A 363 -14.77 -15.51 14.99
CA TYR A 363 -14.79 -16.19 16.28
C TYR A 363 -16.15 -16.09 16.96
N ASP A 364 -16.63 -17.22 17.46
CA ASP A 364 -17.77 -17.27 18.36
C ASP A 364 -17.27 -17.11 19.80
N LEU A 365 -17.74 -16.10 20.53
CA LEU A 365 -17.47 -15.97 21.97
C LEU A 365 -18.40 -16.90 22.76
N VAL A 366 -17.91 -18.11 23.02
CA VAL A 366 -18.69 -19.24 23.56
C VAL A 366 -18.65 -19.35 25.08
N ASP A 367 -17.71 -18.68 25.75
CA ASP A 367 -17.69 -18.54 27.22
C ASP A 367 -17.24 -17.12 27.60
N TYR A 368 -18.02 -16.49 28.48
CA TYR A 368 -17.81 -15.13 28.94
C TYR A 368 -18.51 -14.87 30.28
N GLU A 369 -18.02 -13.88 31.02
CA GLU A 369 -18.69 -13.34 32.20
C GLU A 369 -19.33 -12.00 31.88
N ILE A 370 -20.50 -11.74 32.45
CA ILE A 370 -21.10 -10.40 32.47
C ILE A 370 -20.79 -9.79 33.83
N VAL A 371 -20.00 -8.73 33.84
CA VAL A 371 -19.66 -7.97 35.04
C VAL A 371 -20.33 -6.60 34.98
N GLU A 372 -20.79 -6.11 36.12
CA GLU A 372 -21.34 -4.75 36.21
C GLU A 372 -20.23 -3.77 36.60
N ARG A 373 -20.02 -2.75 35.78
CA ARG A 373 -19.07 -1.66 36.02
C ARG A 373 -19.74 -0.34 35.68
N GLU A 374 -19.78 0.56 36.66
CA GLU A 374 -20.33 1.91 36.49
C GLU A 374 -21.76 1.91 35.90
N GLY A 375 -22.59 0.93 36.32
CA GLY A 375 -23.96 0.75 35.83
C GLY A 375 -24.08 0.20 34.40
N LYS A 376 -22.97 -0.24 33.78
CA LYS A 376 -22.95 -0.91 32.48
C LYS A 376 -22.62 -2.39 32.63
N LYS A 377 -23.31 -3.22 31.85
CA LYS A 377 -22.97 -4.65 31.68
C LYS A 377 -21.79 -4.77 30.73
N VAL A 378 -20.66 -5.21 31.24
CA VAL A 378 -19.42 -5.44 30.49
C VAL A 378 -19.25 -6.94 30.28
N ILE A 379 -18.98 -7.34 29.04
CA ILE A 379 -18.72 -8.72 28.67
C ILE A 379 -17.22 -8.98 28.75
N LYS A 380 -16.80 -9.91 29.61
CA LYS A 380 -15.41 -10.34 29.76
C LYS A 380 -15.21 -11.70 29.08
N PRO A 381 -14.49 -11.78 27.97
CA PRO A 381 -14.25 -13.04 27.28
C PRO A 381 -13.47 -14.05 28.13
N LYS A 382 -13.81 -15.33 28.00
CA LYS A 382 -13.06 -16.46 28.56
C LYS A 382 -12.58 -17.45 27.52
N ARG A 383 -13.39 -17.68 26.48
CA ARG A 383 -13.05 -18.63 25.41
C ARG A 383 -13.74 -18.26 24.10
N PHE A 384 -12.96 -18.21 23.04
CA PHE A 384 -13.44 -18.12 21.67
C PHE A 384 -13.38 -19.48 20.97
N GLU A 385 -14.21 -19.66 19.96
CA GLU A 385 -14.15 -20.79 19.02
C GLU A 385 -14.01 -20.25 17.61
N ARG A 386 -12.95 -20.67 16.91
CA ARG A 386 -12.65 -20.21 15.55
C ARG A 386 -13.56 -20.89 14.52
N ARG A 387 -14.02 -20.10 13.55
CA ARG A 387 -14.77 -20.53 12.36
C ARG A 387 -14.03 -20.08 11.12
N GLU A 388 -13.68 -21.04 10.28
CA GLU A 388 -12.93 -20.79 9.05
C GLU A 388 -13.88 -20.46 7.90
N LEU A 389 -13.52 -19.48 7.07
CA LEU A 389 -14.18 -19.27 5.79
C LEU A 389 -13.56 -20.15 4.70
N PRO A 390 -14.31 -20.43 3.62
CA PRO A 390 -13.76 -21.01 2.40
C PRO A 390 -12.53 -20.25 1.91
N LEU A 391 -11.73 -20.87 1.03
CA LEU A 391 -10.51 -20.24 0.52
C LEU A 391 -10.82 -18.95 -0.25
N PHE A 392 -9.96 -17.94 -0.08
CA PHE A 392 -9.90 -16.76 -0.92
C PHE A 392 -8.53 -16.68 -1.58
N LEU A 393 -8.49 -16.12 -2.79
CA LEU A 393 -7.24 -15.93 -3.54
C LEU A 393 -6.30 -14.94 -2.83
N GLU A 394 -6.88 -13.94 -2.15
CA GLU A 394 -6.14 -12.85 -1.50
C GLU A 394 -5.08 -13.34 -0.51
N GLY A 395 -5.39 -14.32 0.35
CA GLY A 395 -4.41 -14.86 1.29
C GLY A 395 -3.19 -15.49 0.62
N GLN A 396 -3.39 -16.08 -0.55
CA GLN A 396 -2.31 -16.71 -1.30
C GLN A 396 -1.44 -15.66 -2.01
N VAL A 397 -2.05 -14.56 -2.47
CA VAL A 397 -1.33 -13.39 -3.01
C VAL A 397 -0.41 -12.80 -1.94
N HIS A 398 -0.92 -12.57 -0.73
CA HIS A 398 -0.11 -12.01 0.36
C HIS A 398 0.98 -12.97 0.85
N TYR A 399 0.74 -14.28 0.83
CA TYR A 399 1.80 -15.26 1.06
C TYR A 399 2.94 -15.13 0.05
N LEU A 400 2.63 -15.05 -1.25
CA LEU A 400 3.64 -14.95 -2.32
C LEU A 400 4.53 -13.71 -2.18
N LYS A 401 3.99 -12.61 -1.64
CA LYS A 401 4.76 -11.37 -1.37
C LYS A 401 5.89 -11.58 -0.36
N VAL A 402 5.74 -12.49 0.60
CA VAL A 402 6.69 -12.66 1.71
C VAL A 402 7.52 -13.94 1.65
N GLU A 403 7.01 -15.01 1.02
CA GLU A 403 7.78 -16.22 0.79
C GLU A 403 8.95 -15.91 -0.14
N LYS A 404 10.14 -16.47 0.11
CA LYS A 404 11.36 -16.26 -0.71
C LYS A 404 11.82 -17.54 -1.41
N GLU A 405 11.41 -18.70 -0.93
CA GLU A 405 11.81 -20.00 -1.45
C GLU A 405 11.06 -20.32 -2.76
N SER A 406 11.78 -20.40 -3.89
CA SER A 406 11.17 -20.70 -5.20
C SER A 406 10.41 -22.04 -5.22
N GLY A 407 10.87 -23.06 -4.48
CA GLY A 407 10.18 -24.34 -4.38
C GLY A 407 8.75 -24.19 -3.82
N LYS A 408 8.62 -23.48 -2.70
CA LYS A 408 7.31 -23.22 -2.07
C LYS A 408 6.42 -22.30 -2.90
N ARG A 409 6.99 -21.28 -3.54
CA ARG A 409 6.26 -20.41 -4.49
C ARG A 409 5.68 -21.21 -5.64
N ARG A 410 6.46 -22.10 -6.26
CA ARG A 410 5.97 -22.99 -7.33
C ARG A 410 4.86 -23.91 -6.85
N GLU A 411 5.03 -24.49 -5.67
CA GLU A 411 4.04 -25.39 -5.11
C GLU A 411 2.72 -24.66 -4.86
N ILE A 412 2.73 -23.48 -4.23
CA ILE A 412 1.47 -22.76 -3.97
C ILE A 412 0.79 -22.31 -5.27
N ILE A 413 1.55 -21.84 -6.28
CA ILE A 413 1.00 -21.47 -7.59
C ILE A 413 0.28 -22.65 -8.23
N LYS A 414 0.90 -23.83 -8.18
CA LYS A 414 0.30 -25.08 -8.65
C LYS A 414 -0.97 -25.43 -7.86
N ARG A 415 -0.92 -25.38 -6.52
CA ARG A 415 -2.07 -25.71 -5.66
C ARG A 415 -3.26 -24.79 -5.86
N ILE A 416 -3.04 -23.50 -6.10
CA ILE A 416 -4.11 -22.54 -6.41
C ILE A 416 -4.82 -22.97 -7.70
N LYS A 417 -4.07 -23.31 -8.76
CA LYS A 417 -4.61 -23.78 -10.06
C LYS A 417 -5.35 -25.13 -9.95
N GLU A 418 -4.97 -25.97 -9.00
CA GLU A 418 -5.65 -27.24 -8.70
C GLU A 418 -6.92 -27.07 -7.83
N SER A 419 -7.02 -25.97 -7.06
CA SER A 419 -8.13 -25.69 -6.15
C SER A 419 -9.41 -25.20 -6.85
N ASN A 420 -10.49 -24.99 -6.08
CA ASN A 420 -11.72 -24.39 -6.61
C ASN A 420 -11.65 -22.86 -6.73
N LEU A 421 -10.50 -22.23 -6.44
CA LEU A 421 -10.24 -20.84 -6.83
C LEU A 421 -10.02 -20.70 -8.34
N TYR A 422 -9.62 -21.76 -9.03
CA TYR A 422 -9.40 -21.72 -10.47
C TYR A 422 -10.67 -22.07 -11.24
N ASP A 423 -11.12 -21.13 -12.07
CA ASP A 423 -12.19 -21.35 -13.03
C ASP A 423 -11.63 -22.14 -14.23
N ARG A 424 -11.94 -23.44 -14.28
CA ARG A 424 -11.44 -24.34 -15.33
C ARG A 424 -12.03 -24.04 -16.72
N LYS A 425 -13.25 -23.49 -16.80
CA LYS A 425 -13.93 -23.17 -18.07
C LYS A 425 -13.28 -21.96 -18.72
N LEU A 426 -13.02 -20.92 -17.91
CA LEU A 426 -12.46 -19.65 -18.37
C LEU A 426 -10.93 -19.59 -18.30
N ARG A 427 -10.31 -20.49 -17.53
CA ARG A 427 -8.86 -20.52 -17.23
C ARG A 427 -8.38 -19.28 -16.48
N MET A 428 -9.18 -18.84 -15.52
CA MET A 428 -9.02 -17.59 -14.75
C MET A 428 -9.19 -17.84 -13.25
N TYR A 429 -8.85 -16.87 -12.40
CA TYR A 429 -8.84 -17.02 -10.94
C TYR A 429 -9.99 -16.26 -10.28
N LYS A 430 -10.83 -17.00 -9.55
CA LYS A 430 -11.95 -16.46 -8.76
C LYS A 430 -11.47 -15.82 -7.47
N VAL A 431 -12.24 -14.87 -6.94
CA VAL A 431 -11.99 -14.25 -5.63
C VAL A 431 -11.98 -15.28 -4.50
N ASN A 432 -12.92 -16.21 -4.53
CA ASN A 432 -13.15 -17.18 -3.45
C ASN A 432 -13.75 -18.50 -3.96
N GLU A 433 -13.63 -19.53 -3.13
CA GLU A 433 -14.40 -20.76 -3.24
C GLU A 433 -15.86 -20.55 -2.82
N SER A 434 -16.73 -21.53 -3.07
CA SER A 434 -18.15 -21.36 -2.84
C SER A 434 -18.51 -21.03 -1.40
N LEU A 435 -19.26 -19.94 -1.23
CA LEU A 435 -19.79 -19.51 0.06
C LEU A 435 -21.13 -20.17 0.39
N LYS A 436 -21.53 -21.26 -0.30
CA LYS A 436 -22.85 -21.90 -0.14
C LYS A 436 -23.20 -22.13 1.34
N ASP A 437 -22.25 -22.67 2.10
CA ASP A 437 -22.42 -23.06 3.50
C ASP A 437 -21.98 -21.97 4.51
N ALA A 438 -21.48 -20.84 4.02
CA ALA A 438 -21.09 -19.71 4.88
C ALA A 438 -22.33 -18.92 5.35
N PRO A 439 -22.34 -18.39 6.59
CA PRO A 439 -23.51 -17.71 7.13
C PRO A 439 -23.75 -16.35 6.46
N LEU A 440 -25.00 -15.89 6.44
CA LEU A 440 -25.37 -14.56 5.93
C LEU A 440 -24.69 -13.41 6.68
N GLU A 441 -24.32 -13.63 7.95
CA GLU A 441 -23.69 -12.62 8.82
C GLU A 441 -22.27 -12.23 8.41
N ILE A 442 -21.60 -12.95 7.49
CA ILE A 442 -20.26 -12.57 7.04
C ILE A 442 -20.24 -11.27 6.24
N GLY A 443 -21.39 -10.86 5.69
CA GLY A 443 -21.55 -9.62 4.95
C GLY A 443 -22.32 -9.78 3.66
N ARG A 444 -22.48 -8.66 2.94
CA ARG A 444 -23.25 -8.61 1.69
C ARG A 444 -22.72 -9.52 0.58
N ILE A 445 -21.47 -9.98 0.67
CA ILE A 445 -20.88 -10.94 -0.29
C ILE A 445 -21.77 -12.17 -0.47
N LYS A 446 -22.41 -12.64 0.62
CA LYS A 446 -23.26 -13.83 0.60
C LYS A 446 -24.61 -13.59 -0.11
N ALA A 447 -25.01 -12.33 -0.29
CA ALA A 447 -26.22 -11.96 -1.02
C ALA A 447 -25.99 -11.90 -2.55
N PHE A 448 -24.74 -11.82 -3.00
CA PHE A 448 -24.43 -11.86 -4.43
C PHE A 448 -24.53 -13.27 -4.97
N LEU A 449 -25.07 -13.43 -6.17
CA LEU A 449 -25.03 -14.70 -6.89
C LEU A 449 -23.56 -15.12 -7.10
N PRO A 450 -23.24 -16.43 -7.07
CA PRO A 450 -21.93 -16.90 -7.50
C PRO A 450 -21.54 -16.35 -8.87
N GLY A 451 -20.28 -15.98 -9.03
CA GLY A 451 -19.78 -15.34 -10.26
C GLY A 451 -20.12 -13.86 -10.40
N TRP A 452 -20.75 -13.23 -9.40
CA TRP A 452 -21.14 -11.83 -9.44
C TRP A 452 -20.47 -11.00 -8.35
N LEU A 453 -19.92 -9.83 -8.73
CA LEU A 453 -19.21 -8.92 -7.82
C LEU A 453 -18.15 -9.68 -6.99
N GLU A 454 -18.00 -9.45 -5.70
CA GLU A 454 -16.95 -10.11 -4.91
C GLU A 454 -17.20 -11.61 -4.61
N ASN A 455 -18.34 -12.20 -4.99
CA ASN A 455 -18.65 -13.60 -4.70
C ASN A 455 -18.37 -14.53 -5.90
N GLU A 456 -17.30 -15.32 -5.82
CA GLU A 456 -16.87 -16.30 -6.84
C GLU A 456 -16.66 -15.72 -8.26
N SER A 457 -16.68 -14.40 -8.47
CA SER A 457 -16.33 -13.81 -9.77
C SER A 457 -14.82 -13.78 -9.98
N ILE A 458 -14.39 -13.45 -11.19
CA ILE A 458 -13.01 -13.11 -11.50
C ILE A 458 -12.84 -11.60 -11.35
N PHE A 459 -12.40 -11.15 -10.18
CA PHE A 459 -12.24 -9.73 -9.90
C PHE A 459 -10.86 -9.28 -10.38
N LEU A 460 -10.83 -8.52 -11.48
CA LEU A 460 -9.60 -8.27 -12.25
C LEU A 460 -8.48 -7.65 -11.42
N HIS A 461 -8.80 -6.78 -10.47
CA HIS A 461 -7.79 -6.21 -9.58
C HIS A 461 -7.06 -7.28 -8.76
N LEU A 462 -7.78 -8.25 -8.19
CA LEU A 462 -7.17 -9.30 -7.38
C LEU A 462 -6.45 -10.35 -8.24
N GLU A 463 -7.04 -10.71 -9.38
CA GLU A 463 -6.38 -11.61 -10.33
C GLU A 463 -5.07 -11.00 -10.85
N TYR A 464 -5.05 -9.71 -11.16
CA TYR A 464 -3.82 -9.06 -11.64
C TYR A 464 -2.78 -8.91 -10.52
N LYS A 465 -3.19 -8.71 -9.26
CA LYS A 465 -2.26 -8.82 -8.12
C LYS A 465 -1.66 -10.22 -8.04
N TYR A 466 -2.44 -11.27 -8.26
CA TYR A 466 -1.92 -12.63 -8.28
C TYR A 466 -0.91 -12.85 -9.42
N LEU A 467 -1.24 -12.45 -10.65
CA LEU A 467 -0.32 -12.51 -11.79
C LEU A 467 0.97 -11.71 -11.52
N LEU A 468 0.85 -10.54 -10.91
CA LEU A 468 1.99 -9.72 -10.51
C LEU A 468 2.90 -10.46 -9.53
N GLU A 469 2.36 -11.19 -8.55
CA GLU A 469 3.15 -11.95 -7.59
C GLU A 469 3.78 -13.23 -8.20
N ILE A 470 3.16 -13.86 -9.20
CA ILE A 470 3.81 -14.91 -10.01
C ILE A 470 5.04 -14.32 -10.73
N LEU A 471 4.88 -13.14 -11.35
CA LEU A 471 5.95 -12.45 -12.05
C LEU A 471 7.08 -12.05 -11.09
N ARG A 472 6.76 -11.47 -9.93
CA ARG A 472 7.75 -11.16 -8.86
C ARG A 472 8.44 -12.40 -8.31
N SER A 473 7.78 -13.55 -8.38
CA SER A 473 8.36 -14.85 -8.03
C SER A 473 9.35 -15.39 -9.07
N LYS A 474 9.48 -14.73 -10.23
CA LYS A 474 10.27 -15.16 -11.39
C LYS A 474 9.80 -16.51 -11.98
N GLU A 475 8.53 -16.86 -11.75
CA GLU A 475 7.89 -18.05 -12.31
C GLU A 475 7.33 -17.75 -13.71
N PHE A 476 8.22 -17.36 -14.62
CA PHE A 476 7.86 -16.77 -15.92
C PHE A 476 7.00 -17.67 -16.80
N ASN A 477 7.25 -18.98 -16.81
CA ASN A 477 6.46 -19.92 -17.60
C ASN A 477 4.99 -19.94 -17.15
N ALA A 478 4.75 -19.99 -15.83
CA ALA A 478 3.40 -19.93 -15.27
C ALA A 478 2.76 -18.57 -15.57
N TYR A 479 3.52 -17.48 -15.38
CA TYR A 479 3.06 -16.13 -15.68
C TYR A 479 2.61 -15.97 -17.14
N TYR A 480 3.44 -16.35 -18.12
CA TYR A 480 3.13 -16.14 -19.54
C TYR A 480 2.05 -17.07 -20.08
N GLU A 481 1.86 -18.25 -19.47
CA GLU A 481 0.69 -19.07 -19.74
C GLU A 481 -0.59 -18.36 -19.27
N ASP A 482 -0.62 -17.92 -18.01
CA ASP A 482 -1.82 -17.33 -17.41
C ASP A 482 -2.11 -15.94 -17.95
N MET A 483 -1.08 -15.13 -18.25
CA MET A 483 -1.18 -13.82 -18.89
C MET A 483 -2.04 -13.86 -20.16
N LYS A 484 -1.84 -14.88 -21.01
CA LYS A 484 -2.58 -15.04 -22.27
C LYS A 484 -4.05 -15.45 -22.06
N ASN A 485 -4.37 -16.03 -20.92
CA ASN A 485 -5.75 -16.42 -20.59
C ASN A 485 -6.48 -15.31 -19.80
N CYS A 486 -5.76 -14.59 -18.94
CA CYS A 486 -6.36 -13.70 -17.95
C CYS A 486 -6.35 -12.23 -18.36
N LEU A 487 -5.32 -11.76 -19.08
CA LEU A 487 -5.27 -10.34 -19.44
C LEU A 487 -6.29 -10.02 -20.54
N VAL A 488 -7.11 -9.00 -20.29
CA VAL A 488 -8.18 -8.52 -21.19
C VAL A 488 -7.77 -8.40 -22.66
N PRO A 489 -6.58 -7.87 -23.03
CA PRO A 489 -6.16 -7.78 -24.44
C PRO A 489 -6.08 -9.11 -25.20
N PHE A 490 -6.01 -10.26 -24.52
CA PHE A 490 -5.97 -11.59 -25.13
C PHE A 490 -7.31 -12.32 -25.11
N MET A 491 -8.34 -11.73 -24.49
CA MET A 491 -9.66 -12.32 -24.45
C MET A 491 -10.36 -12.23 -25.81
N LYS A 492 -11.35 -13.10 -26.03
CA LYS A 492 -12.23 -13.04 -27.20
C LYS A 492 -13.32 -11.98 -26.97
N PRO A 493 -13.45 -10.92 -27.80
CA PRO A 493 -14.45 -9.87 -27.61
C PRO A 493 -15.89 -10.40 -27.48
N GLU A 494 -16.22 -11.50 -28.16
CA GLU A 494 -17.56 -12.10 -28.15
C GLU A 494 -17.89 -12.75 -26.80
N VAL A 495 -16.87 -13.25 -26.09
CA VAL A 495 -17.01 -13.81 -24.74
C VAL A 495 -16.96 -12.69 -23.70
N TYR A 496 -16.04 -11.74 -23.86
CA TYR A 496 -15.87 -10.59 -22.97
C TYR A 496 -17.02 -9.59 -23.03
N LYS A 497 -17.76 -9.57 -24.15
CA LYS A 497 -18.90 -8.69 -24.46
C LYS A 497 -18.58 -7.19 -24.39
N ARG A 498 -17.30 -6.84 -24.53
CA ARG A 498 -16.75 -5.48 -24.42
C ARG A 498 -15.53 -5.35 -25.33
N SER A 499 -15.08 -4.11 -25.50
CA SER A 499 -13.80 -3.84 -26.17
C SER A 499 -12.64 -4.38 -25.34
N ILE A 500 -11.75 -5.16 -25.95
CA ILE A 500 -10.53 -5.66 -25.31
C ILE A 500 -9.47 -4.57 -25.07
N PHE A 501 -9.76 -3.33 -25.46
CA PHE A 501 -9.00 -2.13 -25.10
C PHE A 501 -9.51 -1.45 -23.82
N GLU A 502 -10.63 -1.93 -23.26
CA GLU A 502 -11.25 -1.39 -22.05
C GLU A 502 -11.19 -2.40 -20.92
N ASN A 503 -10.67 -1.97 -19.76
CA ASN A 503 -10.61 -2.78 -18.55
C ASN A 503 -11.94 -2.69 -17.77
N VAL A 504 -12.22 -3.67 -16.91
CA VAL A 504 -13.45 -3.75 -16.10
C VAL A 504 -13.13 -3.99 -14.62
N SER A 505 -14.15 -4.00 -13.76
CA SER A 505 -13.98 -4.37 -12.35
C SER A 505 -13.88 -5.88 -12.18
N PHE A 506 -14.79 -6.63 -12.82
CA PHE A 506 -14.84 -8.09 -12.73
C PHE A 506 -15.37 -8.73 -14.01
N ILE A 507 -15.06 -10.01 -14.17
CA ILE A 507 -15.57 -10.91 -15.19
C ILE A 507 -16.44 -11.96 -14.51
N VAL A 508 -17.61 -12.24 -15.10
CA VAL A 508 -18.53 -13.24 -14.58
C VAL A 508 -17.93 -14.64 -14.76
N SER A 509 -17.71 -15.34 -13.67
CA SER A 509 -17.12 -16.69 -13.70
C SER A 509 -18.14 -17.75 -14.14
N SER A 510 -17.65 -18.96 -14.39
CA SER A 510 -18.48 -20.13 -14.71
C SER A 510 -19.28 -20.68 -13.53
N ALA A 511 -19.11 -20.11 -12.33
CA ALA A 511 -19.95 -20.43 -11.17
C ALA A 511 -21.34 -19.79 -11.26
N ASN A 512 -21.52 -18.78 -12.14
CA ASN A 512 -22.81 -18.12 -12.29
C ASN A 512 -23.87 -19.07 -12.85
N PRO A 513 -25.15 -18.96 -12.41
CA PRO A 513 -26.21 -19.80 -12.96
C PRO A 513 -26.60 -19.42 -14.40
N ASP A 514 -26.32 -18.19 -14.86
CA ASP A 514 -26.60 -17.78 -16.24
C ASP A 514 -25.36 -17.99 -17.13
N GLU A 515 -25.35 -19.12 -17.85
CA GLU A 515 -24.26 -19.48 -18.76
C GLU A 515 -23.99 -18.45 -19.85
N ASN A 516 -24.99 -17.62 -20.21
CA ASN A 516 -24.82 -16.59 -21.23
C ASN A 516 -23.88 -15.48 -20.76
N LEU A 517 -23.68 -15.32 -19.45
CA LEU A 517 -22.81 -14.28 -18.90
C LEU A 517 -21.37 -14.75 -18.69
N HIS A 518 -21.08 -16.04 -18.79
CA HIS A 518 -19.75 -16.57 -18.46
C HIS A 518 -18.67 -15.93 -19.33
N GLY A 519 -17.72 -15.24 -18.70
CA GLY A 519 -16.63 -14.51 -19.35
C GLY A 519 -16.94 -13.04 -19.69
N ALA A 520 -18.17 -12.57 -19.48
CA ALA A 520 -18.55 -11.18 -19.74
C ALA A 520 -18.01 -10.21 -18.68
N GLY A 521 -17.51 -9.05 -19.12
CA GLY A 521 -16.93 -8.02 -18.25
C GLY A 521 -17.92 -6.95 -17.78
N PHE A 522 -17.80 -6.52 -16.51
CA PHE A 522 -18.65 -5.50 -15.90
C PHE A 522 -17.85 -4.49 -15.05
N SER A 523 -18.22 -3.22 -15.17
CA SER A 523 -17.65 -2.11 -14.39
C SER A 523 -18.60 -1.73 -13.26
N ALA A 524 -18.28 -2.16 -12.04
CA ALA A 524 -19.02 -1.78 -10.84
C ALA A 524 -18.44 -0.50 -10.19
N ARG A 525 -17.11 -0.32 -10.30
CA ARG A 525 -16.33 0.77 -9.69
C ARG A 525 -15.08 1.06 -10.53
N LEU A 526 -14.36 2.14 -10.22
CA LEU A 526 -12.99 2.33 -10.70
C LEU A 526 -12.13 1.16 -10.21
N SER A 527 -11.35 0.56 -11.12
CA SER A 527 -10.58 -0.66 -10.84
C SER A 527 -9.10 -0.36 -10.68
N GLY A 528 -8.47 -0.97 -9.68
CA GLY A 528 -7.01 -0.95 -9.50
C GLY A 528 -6.25 -1.80 -10.52
N SER A 529 -6.94 -2.58 -11.37
CA SER A 529 -6.32 -3.45 -12.37
C SER A 529 -5.39 -2.72 -13.33
N THR A 530 -5.67 -1.45 -13.66
CA THR A 530 -4.79 -0.63 -14.50
C THR A 530 -3.43 -0.39 -13.84
N ALA A 531 -3.38 -0.13 -12.53
CA ALA A 531 -2.12 0.08 -11.81
C ALA A 531 -1.29 -1.21 -11.79
N GLU A 532 -1.92 -2.36 -11.55
CA GLU A 532 -1.23 -3.66 -11.57
C GLU A 532 -0.70 -4.02 -12.97
N PHE A 533 -1.45 -3.70 -14.02
CA PHE A 533 -1.00 -3.90 -15.40
C PHE A 533 0.26 -3.09 -15.71
N TYR A 534 0.30 -1.81 -15.33
CA TYR A 534 1.51 -0.99 -15.49
C TYR A 534 2.68 -1.52 -14.67
N ASN A 535 2.43 -2.02 -13.46
CA ASN A 535 3.46 -2.63 -12.62
C ASN A 535 4.06 -3.88 -13.28
N MET A 536 3.21 -4.76 -13.82
CA MET A 536 3.67 -5.91 -14.61
C MET A 536 4.49 -5.49 -15.82
N LEU A 537 4.07 -4.45 -16.56
CA LEU A 537 4.81 -3.93 -17.71
C LEU A 537 6.21 -3.44 -17.31
N ILE A 538 6.32 -2.70 -16.20
CA ILE A 538 7.61 -2.25 -15.67
C ILE A 538 8.47 -3.45 -15.25
N LEU A 539 7.92 -4.42 -14.54
CA LEU A 539 8.68 -5.59 -14.10
C LEU A 539 9.16 -6.48 -15.26
N ILE A 540 8.33 -6.68 -16.29
CA ILE A 540 8.72 -7.46 -17.48
C ILE A 540 9.86 -6.79 -18.25
N THR A 541 9.93 -5.46 -18.22
CA THR A 541 10.90 -4.71 -19.03
C THR A 541 12.17 -4.34 -18.26
N LEU A 542 12.04 -3.94 -17.00
CA LEU A 542 13.13 -3.41 -16.20
C LEU A 542 13.52 -4.30 -15.01
N GLY A 543 12.66 -5.26 -14.63
CA GLY A 543 12.85 -6.06 -13.42
C GLY A 543 12.44 -5.33 -12.13
N LYS A 544 12.65 -5.98 -10.98
CA LYS A 544 12.22 -5.45 -9.67
C LYS A 544 13.03 -4.24 -9.20
N ASN A 545 14.35 -4.27 -9.40
CA ASN A 545 15.27 -3.24 -8.92
C ASN A 545 16.19 -2.79 -10.05
N PRO A 546 15.69 -2.03 -11.04
CA PRO A 546 16.50 -1.58 -12.15
C PRO A 546 17.64 -0.64 -11.70
N PHE A 547 17.47 0.07 -10.58
CA PHE A 547 18.53 0.83 -9.95
C PHE A 547 19.00 0.17 -8.65
N TYR A 548 20.30 0.23 -8.40
CA TYR A 548 20.93 -0.25 -7.15
C TYR A 548 22.21 0.52 -6.85
N LEU A 549 22.81 0.25 -5.68
CA LEU A 549 24.11 0.80 -5.26
C LEU A 549 25.19 -0.29 -5.37
N ASP A 550 26.33 0.05 -5.97
CA ASP A 550 27.52 -0.82 -5.98
C ASP A 550 28.22 -0.83 -4.62
N GLU A 551 29.31 -1.61 -4.49
CA GLU A 551 30.10 -1.67 -3.25
C GLU A 551 30.71 -0.33 -2.80
N ASN A 552 30.74 0.67 -3.69
CA ASN A 552 31.23 2.02 -3.41
C ASN A 552 30.09 3.03 -3.20
N ASN A 553 28.85 2.56 -2.99
CA ASN A 553 27.64 3.38 -2.86
C ASN A 553 27.33 4.27 -4.08
N ARG A 554 27.76 3.86 -5.29
CA ARG A 554 27.46 4.58 -6.52
C ARG A 554 26.22 4.00 -7.18
N LEU A 555 25.42 4.89 -7.77
CA LEU A 555 24.20 4.49 -8.47
C LEU A 555 24.56 3.69 -9.74
N CYS A 556 23.92 2.54 -9.89
CA CYS A 556 24.00 1.71 -11.08
C CYS A 556 22.59 1.47 -11.64
N PHE A 557 22.50 1.30 -12.96
CA PHE A 557 21.29 0.87 -13.65
C PHE A 557 21.55 -0.43 -14.40
N LYS A 558 20.70 -1.43 -14.14
CA LYS A 558 20.74 -2.75 -14.77
C LYS A 558 19.30 -3.25 -14.95
N PRO A 559 18.71 -3.13 -16.14
CA PRO A 559 17.40 -3.70 -16.41
C PRO A 559 17.51 -5.23 -16.51
N GLU A 560 16.53 -5.94 -15.96
CA GLU A 560 16.39 -7.40 -16.08
C GLU A 560 15.13 -7.72 -16.94
N PRO A 561 15.15 -7.48 -18.26
CA PRO A 561 13.99 -7.74 -19.10
C PRO A 561 13.68 -9.24 -19.16
N SER A 562 12.41 -9.59 -19.01
CA SER A 562 11.88 -10.96 -19.13
C SER A 562 10.87 -11.07 -20.27
N ILE A 563 10.97 -10.19 -21.28
CA ILE A 563 10.02 -10.03 -22.39
C ILE A 563 9.94 -11.30 -23.28
N PRO A 564 8.75 -11.83 -23.57
CA PRO A 564 8.58 -12.96 -24.48
C PRO A 564 8.76 -12.55 -25.95
N ASN A 565 9.22 -13.49 -26.79
CA ASN A 565 9.60 -13.27 -28.19
C ASN A 565 8.48 -12.69 -29.07
N PHE A 566 7.22 -12.93 -28.69
CA PHE A 566 6.05 -12.54 -29.48
C PHE A 566 5.70 -11.05 -29.34
N LEU A 567 6.25 -10.36 -28.33
CA LEU A 567 6.06 -8.92 -28.15
C LEU A 567 7.03 -8.05 -28.98
N PHE A 568 8.05 -8.66 -29.58
CA PHE A 568 8.99 -7.95 -30.45
C PHE A 568 8.42 -7.75 -31.86
N THR A 569 8.79 -6.63 -32.49
CA THR A 569 8.44 -6.33 -33.89
C THR A 569 8.93 -7.42 -34.86
N LEU A 570 8.14 -7.69 -35.89
CA LEU A 570 8.48 -8.65 -36.96
C LEU A 570 9.32 -8.04 -38.08
N GLU A 571 9.17 -6.74 -38.28
CA GLU A 571 9.75 -5.95 -39.35
C GLU A 571 9.97 -4.52 -38.85
N ASP A 572 10.75 -3.77 -39.62
CA ASP A 572 10.94 -2.35 -39.39
C ASP A 572 9.61 -1.62 -39.58
N LYS A 573 9.23 -0.77 -38.62
CA LYS A 573 7.98 -0.04 -38.69
C LYS A 573 8.07 1.36 -38.09
N GLU A 574 7.29 2.27 -38.65
CA GLU A 574 7.01 3.55 -38.02
C GLU A 574 5.79 3.39 -37.09
N VAL A 575 5.92 3.84 -35.85
CA VAL A 575 4.86 3.76 -34.83
C VAL A 575 4.53 5.17 -34.36
N THR A 576 3.24 5.49 -34.34
CA THR A 576 2.73 6.69 -33.69
C THR A 576 2.49 6.41 -32.21
N TYR A 577 2.97 7.31 -31.35
CA TYR A 577 2.70 7.28 -29.91
C TYR A 577 2.42 8.69 -29.40
N PHE A 578 1.75 8.80 -28.25
CA PHE A 578 1.53 10.09 -27.60
C PHE A 578 2.65 10.36 -26.59
N GLY A 579 3.51 11.33 -26.89
CA GLY A 579 4.68 11.68 -26.10
C GLY A 579 4.82 13.20 -25.95
N ASN A 580 5.25 13.68 -24.79
CA ASN A 580 5.50 15.12 -24.55
C ASN A 580 4.28 16.02 -24.86
N GLY A 581 3.07 15.50 -24.67
CA GLY A 581 1.82 16.24 -24.91
C GLY A 581 1.39 16.33 -26.38
N LYS A 582 2.02 15.60 -27.29
CA LYS A 582 1.68 15.56 -28.73
C LYS A 582 1.81 14.15 -29.31
N GLU A 583 1.25 13.95 -30.49
CA GLU A 583 1.56 12.75 -31.28
C GLU A 583 2.97 12.86 -31.85
N GLU A 584 3.75 11.80 -31.68
CA GLU A 584 5.10 11.65 -32.19
C GLU A 584 5.21 10.33 -32.94
N LYS A 585 6.05 10.31 -33.98
CA LYS A 585 6.36 9.13 -34.77
C LYS A 585 7.77 8.67 -34.46
N ILE A 586 7.93 7.37 -34.22
CA ILE A 586 9.22 6.75 -33.97
C ILE A 586 9.45 5.60 -34.95
N PHE A 587 10.69 5.47 -35.40
CA PHE A 587 11.13 4.29 -36.13
C PHE A 587 11.51 3.19 -35.14
N VAL A 588 10.86 2.03 -35.26
CA VAL A 588 11.11 0.85 -34.45
C VAL A 588 11.66 -0.25 -35.36
N PRO A 589 12.95 -0.60 -35.24
CA PRO A 589 13.54 -1.68 -36.04
C PRO A 589 12.86 -3.02 -35.78
N LYS A 590 13.07 -3.98 -36.67
CA LYS A 590 12.76 -5.39 -36.47
C LYS A 590 13.36 -5.92 -35.14
N ASN A 591 12.68 -6.89 -34.54
CA ASN A 591 13.07 -7.55 -33.29
C ASN A 591 13.28 -6.58 -32.10
N THR A 592 12.47 -5.52 -32.03
CA THR A 592 12.58 -4.48 -31.01
C THR A 592 11.31 -4.38 -30.17
N PHE A 593 11.48 -4.18 -28.87
CA PHE A 593 10.42 -3.76 -27.95
C PHE A 593 10.77 -2.38 -27.39
N VAL A 594 9.80 -1.46 -27.34
CA VAL A 594 10.03 -0.07 -26.90
C VAL A 594 9.13 0.25 -25.71
N ILE A 595 9.73 0.84 -24.68
CA ILE A 595 9.00 1.41 -23.53
C ILE A 595 9.49 2.81 -23.24
N ARG A 596 8.57 3.68 -22.80
CA ARG A 596 8.94 4.98 -22.24
C ARG A 596 9.19 4.83 -20.74
N PHE A 597 10.39 5.19 -20.30
CA PHE A 597 10.78 5.21 -18.90
C PHE A 597 11.29 6.61 -18.55
N PHE A 598 10.61 7.27 -17.61
CA PHE A 598 10.71 8.72 -17.41
C PHE A 598 10.48 9.50 -18.73
N ASN A 599 11.48 10.28 -19.15
CA ASN A 599 11.47 11.03 -20.40
C ASN A 599 12.36 10.41 -21.48
N THR A 600 12.74 9.13 -21.31
CA THR A 600 13.63 8.38 -22.19
C THR A 600 12.88 7.24 -22.85
N LEU A 601 13.06 7.05 -24.17
CA LEU A 601 12.61 5.84 -24.86
C LEU A 601 13.69 4.76 -24.76
N ILE A 602 13.35 3.62 -24.17
CA ILE A 602 14.24 2.46 -24.06
C ILE A 602 13.85 1.43 -25.12
N TYR A 603 14.80 1.12 -25.99
CA TYR A 603 14.68 0.14 -27.06
C TYR A 603 15.41 -1.14 -26.64
N PHE A 604 14.68 -2.21 -26.42
CA PHE A 604 15.27 -3.54 -26.24
C PHE A 604 15.38 -4.21 -27.61
N ILE A 605 16.60 -4.32 -28.13
CA ILE A 605 16.89 -4.90 -29.45
C ILE A 605 17.37 -6.34 -29.25
N ASN A 606 16.51 -7.30 -29.61
CA ASN A 606 16.71 -8.73 -29.40
C ASN A 606 17.03 -9.41 -30.73
N GLN A 607 18.28 -9.35 -31.18
CA GLN A 607 18.66 -9.75 -32.55
C GLN A 607 18.27 -11.19 -32.89
N GLU A 608 18.38 -12.10 -31.91
CA GLU A 608 18.05 -13.51 -32.04
C GLU A 608 16.56 -13.83 -31.83
N ARG A 609 15.77 -12.83 -31.39
CA ARG A 609 14.33 -12.94 -31.09
C ARG A 609 14.00 -14.10 -30.15
N LYS A 610 14.82 -14.29 -29.13
CA LYS A 610 14.62 -15.29 -28.08
C LYS A 610 13.68 -14.78 -26.98
N ASP A 611 13.12 -15.68 -26.21
CA ASP A 611 12.38 -15.34 -25.00
C ASP A 611 13.36 -14.84 -23.92
N LEU A 612 13.26 -13.57 -23.50
CA LEU A 612 14.27 -12.95 -22.62
C LEU A 612 14.26 -13.48 -21.18
N PHE A 613 13.31 -14.34 -20.83
CA PHE A 613 13.25 -15.00 -19.53
C PHE A 613 13.99 -16.35 -19.51
N GLU A 614 14.57 -16.78 -20.63
CA GLU A 614 15.51 -17.91 -20.67
C GLU A 614 16.84 -17.54 -19.98
N LYS A 615 17.55 -18.56 -19.49
CA LYS A 615 18.83 -18.35 -18.79
C LYS A 615 19.85 -17.67 -19.70
N ASP A 616 20.69 -16.82 -19.09
CA ASP A 616 21.87 -16.18 -19.70
C ASP A 616 21.59 -15.13 -20.78
N ILE A 617 20.33 -14.70 -20.96
CA ILE A 617 19.98 -13.59 -21.84
C ILE A 617 19.96 -12.29 -21.05
N LYS A 618 20.77 -11.32 -21.49
CA LYS A 618 21.01 -10.06 -20.78
C LYS A 618 21.48 -8.98 -21.73
N VAL A 619 21.33 -7.73 -21.30
CA VAL A 619 21.88 -6.59 -22.04
C VAL A 619 23.41 -6.72 -22.08
N LYS A 620 23.97 -6.66 -23.28
CA LYS A 620 25.42 -6.73 -23.53
C LYS A 620 26.05 -5.35 -23.71
N LYS A 621 25.25 -4.40 -24.20
CA LYS A 621 25.71 -3.07 -24.63
C LYS A 621 24.56 -2.07 -24.59
N TYR A 622 24.91 -0.82 -24.28
CA TYR A 622 24.03 0.34 -24.37
C TYR A 622 24.51 1.31 -25.44
N ILE A 623 23.56 1.88 -26.17
CA ILE A 623 23.79 3.04 -27.03
C ILE A 623 22.91 4.18 -26.50
N LEU A 624 23.56 5.24 -26.03
CA LEU A 624 22.94 6.36 -25.34
C LEU A 624 22.83 7.54 -26.30
N TYR A 625 21.63 8.07 -26.48
CA TYR A 625 21.36 9.24 -27.31
C TYR A 625 20.94 10.39 -26.41
N LYS A 626 21.81 11.39 -26.26
CA LYS A 626 21.51 12.61 -25.50
C LYS A 626 20.63 13.55 -26.32
N ARG A 627 19.90 14.41 -25.63
CA ARG A 627 19.02 15.43 -26.24
C ARG A 627 19.77 16.47 -27.08
N ASN A 628 21.07 16.66 -26.86
CA ASN A 628 21.93 17.54 -27.67
C ASN A 628 22.44 16.88 -28.96
N GLY A 629 22.04 15.64 -29.24
CA GLY A 629 22.46 14.87 -30.41
C GLY A 629 23.75 14.05 -30.21
N GLU A 630 24.41 14.15 -29.05
CA GLU A 630 25.55 13.29 -28.74
C GLU A 630 25.15 11.83 -28.60
N LYS A 631 26.04 10.95 -29.07
CA LYS A 631 25.88 9.50 -29.02
C LYS A 631 27.07 8.90 -28.29
N GLU A 632 26.78 8.06 -27.30
CA GLU A 632 27.79 7.33 -26.53
C GLU A 632 27.49 5.84 -26.52
N GLU A 633 28.54 5.03 -26.47
CA GLU A 633 28.46 3.57 -26.50
C GLU A 633 29.12 2.98 -25.26
N ILE A 634 28.38 2.14 -24.54
CA ILE A 634 28.84 1.47 -23.33
C ILE A 634 28.78 -0.04 -23.55
N ASN A 635 29.94 -0.67 -23.68
CA ASN A 635 30.09 -2.12 -23.87
C ASN A 635 30.14 -2.87 -22.53
N LYS A 636 29.08 -2.72 -21.73
CA LYS A 636 28.91 -3.38 -20.42
C LYS A 636 27.45 -3.81 -20.22
N GLU A 637 27.26 -4.78 -19.32
CA GLU A 637 25.92 -5.22 -18.87
C GLU A 637 25.24 -4.19 -17.94
N VAL A 638 26.05 -3.41 -17.21
CA VAL A 638 25.58 -2.42 -16.24
C VAL A 638 25.92 -1.01 -16.73
N LEU A 639 24.95 -0.12 -16.62
CA LEU A 639 25.15 1.31 -16.79
C LEU A 639 25.57 1.89 -15.45
N GLU A 640 26.87 2.12 -15.27
CA GLU A 640 27.46 2.65 -14.03
C GLU A 640 27.30 4.17 -13.92
N TYR A 641 27.60 4.73 -12.75
CA TYR A 641 27.74 6.18 -12.57
C TYR A 641 28.85 6.74 -13.50
N PRO A 642 28.66 7.92 -14.13
CA PRO A 642 27.54 8.87 -13.98
C PRO A 642 26.35 8.59 -14.91
N TYR A 643 26.46 7.65 -15.85
CA TYR A 643 25.44 7.38 -16.87
C TYR A 643 24.08 6.95 -16.30
N SER A 644 24.09 6.16 -15.22
CA SER A 644 22.87 5.79 -14.47
C SER A 644 22.12 7.01 -13.92
N LEU A 645 22.85 8.03 -13.44
CA LEU A 645 22.29 9.26 -12.92
C LEU A 645 21.67 10.07 -14.06
N TYR A 646 22.39 10.24 -15.17
CA TYR A 646 21.90 10.97 -16.35
C TYR A 646 20.63 10.35 -16.94
N LEU A 647 20.50 9.01 -16.92
CA LEU A 647 19.24 8.35 -17.28
C LEU A 647 18.11 8.77 -16.35
N ARG A 648 18.33 8.72 -15.04
CA ARG A 648 17.31 9.08 -14.05
C ARG A 648 16.94 10.56 -14.09
N GLU A 649 17.87 11.44 -14.46
CA GLU A 649 17.66 12.87 -14.64
C GLU A 649 17.04 13.22 -16.00
N GLY A 650 16.88 12.24 -16.89
CA GLY A 650 16.20 12.40 -18.18
C GLY A 650 17.05 13.10 -19.25
N GLU A 651 18.38 13.06 -19.12
CA GLU A 651 19.31 13.65 -20.09
C GLU A 651 19.30 12.92 -21.44
N TYR A 652 18.93 11.63 -21.43
CA TYR A 652 18.77 10.85 -22.65
C TYR A 652 17.38 11.01 -23.26
N GLU A 653 17.33 11.15 -24.57
CA GLU A 653 16.10 11.03 -25.34
C GLU A 653 15.79 9.55 -25.62
N LYS A 654 16.84 8.79 -25.93
CA LYS A 654 16.74 7.39 -26.34
C LYS A 654 17.91 6.57 -25.80
N ILE A 655 17.64 5.34 -25.40
CA ILE A 655 18.64 4.33 -25.07
C ILE A 655 18.33 3.06 -25.85
N GLU A 656 19.32 2.48 -26.53
CA GLU A 656 19.22 1.14 -27.09
C GLU A 656 19.96 0.15 -26.20
N CYS A 657 19.23 -0.83 -25.67
CA CYS A 657 19.73 -1.99 -24.94
C CYS A 657 19.87 -3.15 -25.93
N ILE A 658 21.11 -3.49 -26.28
CA ILE A 658 21.42 -4.59 -27.19
C ILE A 658 21.52 -5.89 -26.40
N ILE A 659 20.71 -6.88 -26.77
CA ILE A 659 20.60 -8.18 -26.10
C ILE A 659 21.18 -9.30 -26.98
#